data_AF-A0AA90ESC5-F1
#
_entry.id   AF-A0AA90ESC5-F1
#
_cell.length_a   1.000
_cell.length_b   1.000
_cell.length_c   1.000
_cell.angle_alpha   90.00
_cell.angle_beta   90.00
_cell.angle_gamma   90.00
#
_symmetry.space_group_name_H-M   'P 1'
#
loop_
_entity.id
_entity.type
_entity.pdbx_description
1 polymer ?
#
loop_
_entity_poly.entity_id
_entity_poly.type
_entity_poly.pdbx_seq_one_letter_code
_entity_poly.pdbx_strand_id
1 'polypeptide(L)'
;MKNIRKTVIFAVIILLIHTAVPAIPALAAYTDTSVYKIETTKAFNSESAALKAAEQLKKDTGWKAEVKPSGKNGTTYVLTSEGVEGESRAKNLLLQFEKETGLKASYGPVGQKEPFSKAVSKEFAGEAKAKDWAFQFEKETGLKATYTIAGNREAYVKVVTGGIEGEDNTKAILDRFQKETGLKASYAPYGAGQALVKLYSGEIADESKAKSLLVRFEKETALKGTIETVKKQQPRYKIATGSIQGETNAKNLLKQFEKELKVKGAYEAAGQPAQLYNVKSGYFNDEKSAKNAAGQIKKNTGLTSSTEKVKGTRFWIVSMKSVDSQNLKKIDAFFKKKTWRYTAAKTGKKQTSFRIVSVPLSDQKKANDGIRFFKNKNIQASAQSAGSTTVSRFRIASGETAVQARINKGLEFFKKNGAAGTAGPTGKKVYSHYQLTTESVYEQDKVTKALNFFKEAGIHAEAVKTGQYYSQYKLSSEALIGTEKLQQALGFFSKRNIPGKIEQTGEYGYRQYQVTTGQITSKADLDKGLNVFKKNNVSATYQTKSVSLFHISINEQFTGKDRADAAANRIKTNYGWPVNVVKVKNGPQITTTDYGITLSQMVDKQMKVSPQTDAPAYVSLSYINTANQTVTADLLNIRSSPLVTSGNIIGQLQKGDKVNIISQENGWAKIRMNWRNASRDEVEKYVNPKNFTQDSSAYFQFLKLSQTAGLNAAEVNAKILYNKGILTGKGQAFIDAARAYSINELYLISHSLLETGNGTSELAKGTMFNGKKVYNMYGVGAYDSNPLYYGAKYAYEQGWFTPEAAIKGGAKFIGEKYIHHPTYKQDTLYKMRWSPNALHQYATDVGWAYKQVGRMYSLYTLLDQYTLYYDVPVYR
;
A
#
# COMPACT_ATOMS: atom_id res chain seq x y z
N MET A 1 -43.39 63.81 1.92
CA MET A 1 -44.53 63.61 0.98
C MET A 1 -43.93 63.15 -0.35
N LYS A 2 -44.40 62.06 -0.99
CA LYS A 2 -45.49 62.01 -1.99
C LYS A 2 -45.34 63.07 -3.11
N ASN A 3 -45.45 62.75 -4.41
CA ASN A 3 -45.41 61.46 -5.12
C ASN A 3 -45.41 61.67 -6.65
N ILE A 4 -44.86 60.74 -7.45
CA ILE A 4 -45.27 60.42 -8.86
C ILE A 4 -45.07 61.54 -9.95
N ARG A 5 -45.08 61.31 -11.27
CA ARG A 5 -44.43 60.34 -12.22
C ARG A 5 -44.96 60.63 -13.65
N LYS A 6 -44.12 60.47 -14.69
CA LYS A 6 -44.47 60.30 -16.15
C LYS A 6 -44.91 61.54 -16.98
N THR A 7 -44.81 61.60 -18.34
CA THR A 7 -43.94 60.98 -19.42
C THR A 7 -44.29 61.63 -20.80
N VAL A 8 -43.45 61.46 -21.85
CA VAL A 8 -43.63 61.72 -23.34
C VAL A 8 -43.78 63.19 -23.82
N ILE A 9 -43.49 63.59 -25.08
CA ILE A 9 -43.19 62.86 -26.35
C ILE A 9 -42.10 63.54 -27.25
N PHE A 10 -41.70 62.84 -28.32
CA PHE A 10 -40.71 63.13 -29.41
C PHE A 10 -40.42 64.58 -29.88
N ALA A 11 -39.16 64.79 -30.31
CA ALA A 11 -38.81 65.27 -31.66
C ALA A 11 -37.36 64.82 -32.04
N VAL A 12 -37.03 64.71 -33.34
CA VAL A 12 -35.72 64.24 -33.84
C VAL A 12 -35.10 65.25 -34.81
N ILE A 13 -33.83 65.60 -34.62
CA ILE A 13 -32.95 66.18 -35.66
C ILE A 13 -31.61 65.44 -35.62
N ILE A 14 -31.09 65.09 -36.79
CA ILE A 14 -29.80 64.42 -36.98
C ILE A 14 -28.75 65.46 -37.35
N LEU A 15 -27.56 65.38 -36.73
CA LEU A 15 -26.34 65.96 -37.30
C LEU A 15 -25.17 65.02 -37.03
N LEU A 16 -24.45 64.62 -38.09
CA LEU A 16 -23.28 63.77 -37.95
C LEU A 16 -22.06 64.58 -37.52
N ILE A 17 -21.38 64.12 -36.47
CA ILE A 17 -19.95 64.40 -36.25
C ILE A 17 -19.26 63.04 -36.17
N HIS A 18 -18.39 62.75 -37.16
CA HIS A 18 -17.54 61.57 -37.15
C HIS A 18 -16.38 61.78 -36.17
N THR A 19 -16.63 61.63 -34.87
CA THR A 19 -15.56 61.46 -33.88
C THR A 19 -14.96 60.06 -34.07
N ALA A 20 -13.72 59.99 -34.55
CA ALA A 20 -13.01 58.72 -34.67
C ALA A 20 -12.95 58.03 -33.30
N VAL A 21 -13.56 56.84 -33.20
CA VAL A 21 -13.42 56.00 -32.02
C VAL A 21 -11.95 55.62 -31.89
N PRO A 22 -11.25 56.00 -30.80
CA PRO A 22 -9.90 55.50 -30.60
C PRO A 22 -9.99 53.98 -30.47
N ALA A 23 -9.29 53.26 -31.35
CA ALA A 23 -9.29 51.80 -31.34
C ALA A 23 -8.78 51.32 -29.98
N ILE A 24 -9.70 50.94 -29.10
CA ILE A 24 -9.37 50.31 -27.81
C ILE A 24 -8.50 49.11 -28.16
N PRO A 25 -7.24 49.04 -27.69
CA PRO A 25 -6.40 47.89 -27.97
C PRO A 25 -7.14 46.68 -27.39
N ALA A 26 -7.60 45.78 -28.27
CA ALA A 26 -8.30 44.59 -27.85
C ALA A 26 -7.39 43.88 -26.83
N LEU A 27 -7.87 43.71 -25.59
CA LEU A 27 -7.09 43.00 -24.57
C LEU A 27 -6.73 41.65 -25.18
N ALA A 28 -5.43 41.39 -25.28
CA ALA A 28 -4.90 40.24 -26.00
C ALA A 28 -5.39 38.96 -25.28
N ALA A 29 -6.51 38.44 -25.76
CA ALA A 29 -7.25 37.40 -25.10
C ALA A 29 -6.56 36.08 -25.39
N TYR A 30 -6.24 35.35 -24.31
CA TYR A 30 -5.72 34.00 -24.43
C TYR A 30 -6.75 33.11 -25.12
N THR A 31 -6.44 32.71 -26.35
CA THR A 31 -7.11 31.60 -27.04
C THR A 31 -6.75 30.34 -26.26
N ASP A 32 -7.64 29.96 -25.34
CA ASP A 32 -7.55 28.68 -24.64
C ASP A 32 -7.62 27.56 -25.69
N THR A 33 -6.61 26.70 -25.79
CA THR A 33 -6.68 25.48 -26.63
C THR A 33 -6.86 24.21 -25.79
N SER A 34 -7.35 24.33 -24.56
CA SER A 34 -7.79 23.21 -23.74
C SER A 34 -8.87 22.41 -24.43
N VAL A 35 -8.86 21.11 -24.21
CA VAL A 35 -9.90 20.23 -24.75
C VAL A 35 -11.08 20.24 -23.79
N TYR A 36 -12.25 20.59 -24.31
CA TYR A 36 -13.51 20.59 -23.59
C TYR A 36 -14.46 19.53 -24.15
N LYS A 37 -15.33 18.99 -23.29
CA LYS A 37 -16.55 18.26 -23.68
C LYS A 37 -17.76 19.10 -23.27
N ILE A 38 -18.89 18.88 -23.95
CA ILE A 38 -20.15 19.50 -23.57
C ILE A 38 -21.02 18.44 -22.90
N GLU A 39 -21.35 18.65 -21.64
CA GLU A 39 -22.31 17.83 -20.91
C GLU A 39 -23.60 18.62 -20.79
N THR A 40 -24.68 18.11 -21.37
CA THR A 40 -26.00 18.70 -21.12
C THR A 40 -26.35 18.57 -19.63
N THR A 41 -27.16 19.50 -19.13
CA THR A 41 -27.82 19.41 -17.81
C THR A 41 -29.33 19.27 -17.97
N LYS A 42 -29.82 19.05 -19.20
CA LYS A 42 -31.19 18.64 -19.47
C LYS A 42 -31.42 17.25 -18.88
N ALA A 43 -32.29 17.20 -17.87
CA ALA A 43 -32.72 15.97 -17.25
C ALA A 43 -33.70 15.19 -18.15
N PHE A 44 -33.32 13.99 -18.59
CA PHE A 44 -34.21 13.06 -19.28
C PHE A 44 -34.78 12.02 -18.29
N ASN A 45 -36.10 11.86 -18.30
CA ASN A 45 -36.84 11.00 -17.36
C ASN A 45 -36.80 9.50 -17.67
N SER A 46 -36.09 9.08 -18.72
CA SER A 46 -35.84 7.68 -19.05
C SER A 46 -34.65 7.55 -20.01
N GLU A 47 -34.01 6.38 -20.00
CA GLU A 47 -32.89 6.08 -20.89
C GLU A 47 -33.32 6.11 -22.37
N SER A 48 -34.51 5.58 -22.67
CA SER A 48 -35.09 5.61 -24.02
C SER A 48 -35.34 7.05 -24.52
N ALA A 49 -35.79 7.96 -23.64
CA ALA A 49 -35.94 9.37 -24.01
C ALA A 49 -34.59 10.05 -24.29
N ALA A 50 -33.57 9.76 -23.47
CA ALA A 50 -32.22 10.28 -23.67
C ALA A 50 -31.55 9.73 -24.95
N LEU A 51 -31.72 8.44 -25.24
CA LEU A 51 -31.21 7.79 -26.45
C LEU A 51 -31.88 8.35 -27.72
N LYS A 52 -33.20 8.53 -27.71
CA LYS A 52 -33.92 9.19 -28.82
C LYS A 52 -33.45 10.63 -29.05
N ALA A 53 -33.24 11.38 -27.97
CA ALA A 53 -32.70 12.73 -28.05
C ALA A 53 -31.23 12.78 -28.51
N ALA A 54 -30.40 11.81 -28.13
CA ALA A 54 -29.02 11.69 -28.60
C ALA A 54 -28.95 11.35 -30.10
N GLU A 55 -29.81 10.44 -30.60
CA GLU A 55 -29.93 10.17 -32.04
C GLU A 55 -30.47 11.37 -32.83
N GLN A 56 -31.40 12.16 -32.27
CA GLN A 56 -31.88 13.39 -32.91
C GLN A 56 -30.78 14.46 -32.98
N LEU A 57 -30.02 14.69 -31.89
CA LEU A 57 -28.84 15.57 -31.89
C LEU A 57 -27.84 15.13 -32.99
N LYS A 58 -27.49 13.84 -33.01
CA LYS A 58 -26.59 13.23 -33.99
C LYS A 58 -27.07 13.39 -35.43
N LYS A 59 -28.39 13.33 -35.68
CA LYS A 59 -28.99 13.57 -37.00
C LYS A 59 -28.86 15.03 -37.45
N ASP A 60 -29.02 15.98 -36.53
CA ASP A 60 -29.10 17.41 -36.82
C ASP A 60 -27.76 18.16 -36.75
N THR A 61 -26.74 17.59 -36.09
CA THR A 61 -25.40 18.20 -35.95
C THR A 61 -24.25 17.29 -36.37
N GLY A 62 -24.49 15.98 -36.53
CA GLY A 62 -23.46 14.96 -36.74
C GLY A 62 -22.77 14.47 -35.46
N TRP A 63 -22.96 15.14 -34.32
CA TRP A 63 -22.21 14.87 -33.10
C TRP A 63 -22.65 13.56 -32.42
N LYS A 64 -21.67 12.71 -32.10
CA LYS A 64 -21.88 11.50 -31.28
C LYS A 64 -21.94 11.89 -29.80
N ALA A 65 -22.79 11.21 -29.03
CA ALA A 65 -22.96 11.48 -27.62
C ALA A 65 -23.29 10.23 -26.80
N GLU A 66 -22.76 10.16 -25.59
CA GLU A 66 -23.06 9.14 -24.59
C GLU A 66 -24.20 9.60 -23.67
N VAL A 67 -25.14 8.68 -23.44
CA VAL A 67 -26.21 8.81 -22.44
C VAL A 67 -25.63 8.41 -21.09
N LYS A 68 -25.49 9.36 -20.16
CA LYS A 68 -24.86 9.16 -18.83
C LYS A 68 -25.84 9.44 -17.70
N PRO A 69 -25.74 8.79 -16.53
CA PRO A 69 -26.54 9.15 -15.35
C PRO A 69 -26.00 10.42 -14.69
N SER A 70 -26.86 11.44 -14.52
CA SER A 70 -26.44 12.76 -14.04
C SER A 70 -26.67 12.98 -12.53
N GLY A 71 -25.85 13.83 -11.92
CA GLY A 71 -26.04 14.37 -10.57
C GLY A 71 -24.79 15.13 -10.08
N LYS A 72 -24.88 16.25 -9.36
CA LYS A 72 -26.02 17.09 -8.93
C LYS A 72 -25.66 18.57 -9.25
N ASN A 73 -26.51 19.59 -9.25
CA ASN A 73 -27.41 20.10 -8.19
C ASN A 73 -28.40 21.14 -8.79
N GLY A 74 -29.33 21.63 -7.98
CA GLY A 74 -30.07 22.88 -8.23
C GLY A 74 -30.21 23.70 -6.94
N THR A 75 -30.53 24.99 -7.06
CA THR A 75 -30.68 25.90 -5.91
C THR A 75 -31.82 25.45 -5.00
N THR A 76 -31.56 25.43 -3.69
CA THR A 76 -32.53 24.96 -2.69
C THR A 76 -33.00 26.05 -1.72
N TYR A 77 -34.19 25.83 -1.19
CA TYR A 77 -34.89 26.67 -0.22
C TYR A 77 -35.28 25.83 1.00
N VAL A 78 -35.35 26.45 2.18
CA VAL A 78 -35.77 25.82 3.44
C VAL A 78 -36.91 26.59 4.07
N LEU A 79 -37.84 25.88 4.69
CA LEU A 79 -38.88 26.42 5.56
C LEU A 79 -38.39 26.34 7.01
N THR A 80 -38.18 27.49 7.65
CA THR A 80 -37.72 27.59 9.04
C THR A 80 -38.81 28.19 9.93
N SER A 81 -39.15 27.51 11.02
CA SER A 81 -40.08 27.98 12.05
C SER A 81 -39.44 29.03 12.95
N GLU A 82 -40.23 29.68 13.80
CA GLU A 82 -39.73 30.36 14.98
C GLU A 82 -39.55 29.39 16.17
N GLY A 83 -39.08 29.92 17.31
CA GLY A 83 -38.54 29.12 18.41
C GLY A 83 -39.60 28.24 19.07
N VAL A 84 -39.46 26.93 18.93
CA VAL A 84 -40.26 25.93 19.65
C VAL A 84 -39.56 25.60 20.95
N GLU A 85 -40.28 25.78 22.05
CA GLU A 85 -39.79 25.57 23.40
C GLU A 85 -39.68 24.09 23.77
N GLY A 86 -38.51 23.67 24.25
CA GLY A 86 -38.22 22.30 24.70
C GLY A 86 -37.91 21.31 23.56
N GLU A 87 -36.72 20.70 23.61
CA GLU A 87 -36.22 19.78 22.57
C GLU A 87 -37.19 18.60 22.29
N SER A 88 -37.79 17.98 23.31
CA SER A 88 -38.71 16.86 23.12
C SER A 88 -39.99 17.28 22.38
N ARG A 89 -40.48 18.50 22.63
CA ARG A 89 -41.60 19.10 21.90
C ARG A 89 -41.22 19.42 20.46
N ALA A 90 -40.01 19.95 20.23
CA ALA A 90 -39.48 20.17 18.88
C ALA A 90 -39.29 18.86 18.10
N LYS A 91 -38.81 17.77 18.74
CA LYS A 91 -38.73 16.42 18.16
C LYS A 91 -40.11 15.84 17.80
N ASN A 92 -41.10 16.01 18.67
CA ASN A 92 -42.46 15.53 18.40
C ASN A 92 -43.18 16.38 17.32
N LEU A 93 -42.98 17.70 17.31
CA LEU A 93 -43.43 18.57 16.22
C LEU A 93 -42.70 18.26 14.91
N LEU A 94 -41.43 17.86 14.96
CA LEU A 94 -40.68 17.39 13.79
C LEU A 94 -41.30 16.09 13.27
N LEU A 95 -41.49 15.07 14.11
CA LEU A 95 -42.13 13.81 13.72
C LEU A 95 -43.55 14.02 13.16
N GLN A 96 -44.31 15.00 13.68
CA GLN A 96 -45.61 15.38 13.12
C GLN A 96 -45.47 16.15 11.80
N PHE A 97 -44.53 17.09 11.69
CA PHE A 97 -44.26 17.85 10.46
C PHE A 97 -43.84 16.91 9.32
N GLU A 98 -42.89 16.00 9.56
CA GLU A 98 -42.46 15.00 8.57
C GLU A 98 -43.63 14.07 8.18
N LYS A 99 -44.46 13.67 9.14
CA LYS A 99 -45.63 12.78 8.92
C LYS A 99 -46.77 13.45 8.15
N GLU A 100 -47.04 14.73 8.38
CA GLU A 100 -48.19 15.44 7.79
C GLU A 100 -47.84 16.23 6.52
N THR A 101 -46.62 16.76 6.39
CA THR A 101 -46.19 17.49 5.18
C THR A 101 -45.46 16.60 4.17
N GLY A 102 -44.94 15.44 4.61
CA GLY A 102 -44.09 14.59 3.79
C GLY A 102 -42.77 15.25 3.37
N LEU A 103 -42.36 16.34 4.04
CA LEU A 103 -41.04 16.95 3.91
C LEU A 103 -40.18 16.53 5.10
N LYS A 104 -38.92 16.19 4.86
CA LYS A 104 -38.00 16.03 5.99
C LYS A 104 -37.67 17.37 6.61
N ALA A 105 -37.34 17.35 7.89
CA ALA A 105 -36.85 18.53 8.58
C ALA A 105 -35.80 18.16 9.63
N SER A 106 -35.12 19.19 10.09
CA SER A 106 -34.22 19.20 11.23
C SER A 106 -34.80 20.14 12.29
N TYR A 107 -34.27 20.09 13.51
CA TYR A 107 -34.52 21.11 14.51
C TYR A 107 -33.18 21.47 15.18
N GLY A 108 -33.01 22.72 15.58
CA GLY A 108 -31.74 23.24 16.09
C GLY A 108 -31.92 24.35 17.12
N PRO A 109 -31.06 24.41 18.16
CA PRO A 109 -31.22 25.32 19.29
C PRO A 109 -31.02 26.80 18.92
N VAL A 110 -31.79 27.68 19.57
CA VAL A 110 -31.76 29.15 19.42
C VAL A 110 -32.04 29.80 20.79
N GLY A 111 -31.32 30.87 21.13
CA GLY A 111 -31.44 31.58 22.42
C GLY A 111 -30.09 31.73 23.13
N GLN A 112 -30.10 31.87 24.45
CA GLN A 112 -28.91 31.78 25.32
C GLN A 112 -28.92 30.49 26.17
N LYS A 113 -27.87 30.23 26.96
CA LYS A 113 -27.63 28.93 27.60
C LYS A 113 -27.85 28.88 29.13
N GLU A 114 -28.34 27.75 29.63
CA GLU A 114 -28.64 27.43 31.04
C GLU A 114 -27.99 26.10 31.53
N PRO A 115 -27.72 25.88 32.85
CA PRO A 115 -26.83 24.81 33.36
C PRO A 115 -27.38 23.40 33.75
N PHE A 116 -26.49 22.37 33.86
CA PHE A 116 -26.72 20.90 34.03
C PHE A 116 -26.32 20.24 35.41
N SER A 117 -26.69 18.95 35.73
CA SER A 117 -26.40 18.22 37.03
C SER A 117 -26.32 16.63 37.01
N LYS A 118 -25.97 15.90 38.13
CA LYS A 118 -25.81 14.39 38.27
C LYS A 118 -25.92 13.72 39.69
N ALA A 119 -25.62 12.39 39.87
CA ALA A 119 -25.75 11.54 41.11
C ALA A 119 -24.82 10.25 41.33
N VAL A 120 -23.84 10.16 42.28
CA VAL A 120 -22.59 9.29 42.37
C VAL A 120 -22.52 8.30 43.57
N SER A 121 -22.37 6.96 43.44
CA SER A 121 -22.63 5.93 44.51
C SER A 121 -21.45 5.08 45.13
N LYS A 122 -21.68 4.22 46.17
CA LYS A 122 -20.69 3.35 46.91
C LYS A 122 -21.03 1.82 47.00
N GLU A 123 -20.05 0.96 47.32
CA GLU A 123 -19.84 -0.47 46.92
C GLU A 123 -20.74 -1.61 47.54
N PHE A 124 -20.97 -2.73 46.81
CA PHE A 124 -21.47 -4.03 47.35
C PHE A 124 -21.26 -5.27 46.41
N ALA A 125 -21.63 -6.49 46.87
CA ALA A 125 -21.35 -7.79 46.23
C ALA A 125 -22.58 -8.71 45.96
N GLY A 126 -22.44 -9.65 45.00
CA GLY A 126 -23.37 -10.79 44.75
C GLY A 126 -24.36 -10.66 43.57
N GLU A 127 -24.33 -11.64 42.64
CA GLU A 127 -25.10 -11.62 41.38
C GLU A 127 -26.62 -11.90 41.53
N ALA A 128 -27.01 -12.81 42.43
CA ALA A 128 -28.40 -13.26 42.52
C ALA A 128 -29.37 -12.15 42.96
N LYS A 129 -28.96 -11.29 43.91
CA LYS A 129 -29.78 -10.14 44.37
C LYS A 129 -29.98 -9.08 43.28
N ALA A 130 -28.97 -8.85 42.45
CA ALA A 130 -29.04 -7.79 41.44
C ALA A 130 -30.08 -8.07 40.35
N LYS A 131 -30.32 -9.35 40.01
CA LYS A 131 -31.34 -9.78 39.05
C LYS A 131 -32.76 -9.51 39.55
N ASP A 132 -33.00 -9.70 40.84
CA ASP A 132 -34.31 -9.49 41.47
C ASP A 132 -34.71 -8.01 41.45
N TRP A 133 -33.79 -7.12 41.86
CA TRP A 133 -33.97 -5.66 41.72
C TRP A 133 -34.02 -5.19 40.26
N ALA A 134 -33.42 -5.91 39.31
CA ALA A 134 -33.56 -5.60 37.88
C ALA A 134 -34.94 -5.94 37.31
N PHE A 135 -35.67 -6.85 37.94
CA PHE A 135 -37.05 -7.19 37.61
C PHE A 135 -38.04 -6.20 38.24
N GLN A 136 -37.87 -5.83 39.52
CA GLN A 136 -38.71 -4.81 40.16
C GLN A 136 -38.63 -3.45 39.45
N PHE A 137 -37.43 -2.97 39.12
CA PHE A 137 -37.32 -1.65 38.50
C PHE A 137 -38.04 -1.53 37.14
N GLU A 138 -37.92 -2.54 36.28
CA GLU A 138 -38.60 -2.53 34.98
C GLU A 138 -40.12 -2.51 35.12
N LYS A 139 -40.64 -3.16 36.17
CA LYS A 139 -42.06 -3.21 36.52
C LYS A 139 -42.58 -1.88 37.07
N GLU A 140 -41.75 -1.11 37.76
CA GLU A 140 -42.16 0.11 38.47
C GLU A 140 -41.99 1.41 37.65
N THR A 141 -41.25 1.37 36.53
CA THR A 141 -41.01 2.56 35.69
C THR A 141 -41.06 2.35 34.16
N GLY A 142 -40.87 1.12 33.64
CA GLY A 142 -41.19 0.75 32.26
C GLY A 142 -40.15 0.96 31.14
N LEU A 143 -38.83 1.03 31.38
CA LEU A 143 -37.79 1.24 30.34
C LEU A 143 -36.66 0.16 30.32
N LYS A 144 -35.73 0.16 29.32
CA LYS A 144 -34.59 -0.83 29.10
C LYS A 144 -33.30 -0.15 28.55
N ALA A 145 -32.04 -0.62 28.81
CA ALA A 145 -30.78 -0.01 28.29
C ALA A 145 -29.48 -0.90 28.26
N THR A 146 -28.33 -0.36 27.75
CA THR A 146 -26.98 -0.98 27.56
C THR A 146 -25.80 0.04 27.31
N TYR A 147 -24.52 -0.37 27.42
CA TYR A 147 -23.22 0.40 27.49
C TYR A 147 -22.43 0.68 26.15
N THR A 148 -21.17 1.21 25.99
CA THR A 148 -19.99 1.62 26.85
C THR A 148 -19.25 2.96 26.45
N ILE A 149 -18.08 2.98 25.74
CA ILE A 149 -16.99 4.02 25.87
C ILE A 149 -16.34 4.52 24.55
N ALA A 150 -16.04 5.83 24.42
CA ALA A 150 -14.90 6.40 23.65
C ALA A 150 -14.60 7.92 23.94
N GLY A 151 -13.32 8.31 24.05
CA GLY A 151 -12.73 9.65 23.69
C GLY A 151 -13.12 10.93 24.47
N ASN A 152 -12.13 11.72 24.93
CA ASN A 152 -12.35 12.96 25.72
C ASN A 152 -12.55 14.26 24.91
N ARG A 153 -13.51 15.07 25.35
CA ARG A 153 -13.45 16.55 25.45
C ARG A 153 -14.15 16.99 26.75
N GLU A 154 -13.72 18.11 27.32
CA GLU A 154 -14.22 18.67 28.58
C GLU A 154 -15.62 19.32 28.43
N ALA A 155 -16.49 19.40 29.45
CA ALA A 155 -16.46 18.78 30.78
C ALA A 155 -17.86 18.21 31.10
N TYR A 156 -17.94 16.93 31.46
CA TYR A 156 -19.20 16.22 31.65
C TYR A 156 -19.34 15.66 33.07
N VAL A 157 -20.59 15.70 33.56
CA VAL A 157 -20.95 15.31 34.92
C VAL A 157 -20.92 13.76 35.00
N LYS A 158 -19.83 13.18 35.52
CA LYS A 158 -19.54 11.73 35.64
C LYS A 158 -20.05 11.04 36.94
N VAL A 159 -20.95 10.05 36.90
CA VAL A 159 -21.53 9.35 38.10
C VAL A 159 -20.80 8.08 38.54
N VAL A 160 -19.71 8.24 39.27
CA VAL A 160 -18.90 7.09 39.70
C VAL A 160 -19.69 6.23 40.73
N THR A 161 -19.67 4.90 40.61
CA THR A 161 -20.20 3.99 41.66
C THR A 161 -19.06 3.35 42.45
N GLY A 162 -19.37 2.73 43.59
CA GLY A 162 -18.43 1.82 44.24
C GLY A 162 -18.27 0.51 43.46
N GLY A 163 -17.35 -0.32 43.96
CA GLY A 163 -17.15 -1.71 43.58
C GLY A 163 -18.45 -2.52 43.47
N ILE A 164 -18.62 -3.13 42.31
CA ILE A 164 -19.63 -4.15 41.99
C ILE A 164 -18.88 -5.44 41.67
N GLU A 165 -19.21 -6.53 42.35
CA GLU A 165 -18.59 -7.83 42.11
C GLU A 165 -19.16 -8.52 40.87
N GLY A 166 -18.29 -8.98 39.97
CA GLY A 166 -18.63 -9.80 38.79
C GLY A 166 -18.96 -8.98 37.53
N GLU A 167 -18.41 -9.38 36.38
CA GLU A 167 -18.53 -8.58 35.16
C GLU A 167 -19.96 -8.53 34.62
N ASP A 168 -20.64 -9.67 34.57
CA ASP A 168 -22.00 -9.75 34.01
C ASP A 168 -23.05 -9.19 34.99
N ASN A 169 -22.73 -9.16 36.28
CA ASN A 169 -23.46 -8.43 37.32
C ASN A 169 -23.32 -6.91 37.12
N THR A 170 -22.09 -6.46 36.82
CA THR A 170 -21.79 -5.06 36.51
C THR A 170 -22.48 -4.61 35.22
N LYS A 171 -22.43 -5.43 34.16
CA LYS A 171 -23.21 -5.23 32.94
C LYS A 171 -24.69 -5.15 33.26
N ALA A 172 -25.24 -6.06 34.06
CA ALA A 172 -26.65 -6.04 34.44
C ALA A 172 -27.07 -4.78 35.23
N ILE A 173 -26.24 -4.32 36.18
CA ILE A 173 -26.50 -3.06 36.93
C ILE A 173 -26.22 -1.83 36.04
N LEU A 174 -25.48 -1.95 34.93
CA LEU A 174 -25.23 -0.88 33.96
C LEU A 174 -26.34 -0.77 32.89
N ASP A 175 -26.68 -1.90 32.26
CA ASP A 175 -27.87 -2.13 31.44
C ASP A 175 -29.16 -1.75 32.19
N ARG A 176 -29.11 -1.82 33.52
CA ARG A 176 -30.12 -1.25 34.41
C ARG A 176 -29.88 0.22 34.75
N PHE A 177 -28.69 0.67 35.12
CA PHE A 177 -28.49 2.08 35.46
C PHE A 177 -28.94 3.05 34.34
N GLN A 178 -28.60 2.70 33.10
CA GLN A 178 -28.92 3.50 31.91
C GLN A 178 -30.41 3.46 31.52
N LYS A 179 -31.16 2.51 32.10
CA LYS A 179 -32.58 2.18 31.89
C LYS A 179 -33.49 3.22 32.50
N GLU A 180 -33.13 3.60 33.72
CA GLU A 180 -33.98 4.27 34.70
C GLU A 180 -34.01 5.78 34.48
N THR A 181 -32.82 6.26 34.15
CA THR A 181 -32.44 7.66 34.10
C THR A 181 -32.42 8.21 32.67
N GLY A 182 -32.42 7.32 31.68
CA GLY A 182 -32.11 7.61 30.28
C GLY A 182 -30.64 8.00 30.04
N LEU A 183 -29.78 7.96 31.05
CA LEU A 183 -28.38 8.39 30.97
C LEU A 183 -27.49 7.26 30.48
N LYS A 184 -26.78 7.44 29.37
CA LYS A 184 -25.70 6.53 28.97
C LYS A 184 -24.63 6.41 30.03
N ALA A 185 -23.96 5.27 30.07
CA ALA A 185 -22.93 5.00 31.04
C ALA A 185 -21.91 3.97 30.58
N SER A 186 -20.84 3.83 31.36
CA SER A 186 -19.79 2.84 31.17
C SER A 186 -19.30 2.26 32.48
N TYR A 187 -18.73 1.06 32.42
CA TYR A 187 -17.95 0.45 33.50
C TYR A 187 -16.50 0.21 33.09
N ALA A 188 -15.62 0.05 34.08
CA ALA A 188 -14.24 -0.39 33.89
C ALA A 188 -13.87 -1.50 34.90
N PRO A 189 -12.95 -2.43 34.57
CA PRO A 189 -12.42 -3.40 35.52
C PRO A 189 -11.51 -2.76 36.57
N TYR A 190 -11.61 -3.22 37.81
CA TYR A 190 -10.78 -2.80 38.94
C TYR A 190 -10.36 -4.01 39.80
N GLY A 191 -9.30 -3.84 40.60
CA GLY A 191 -8.70 -4.92 41.39
C GLY A 191 -7.77 -5.87 40.62
N ALA A 192 -7.43 -7.01 41.21
CA ALA A 192 -6.41 -7.93 40.71
C ALA A 192 -7.01 -9.08 39.87
N GLY A 193 -6.60 -9.18 38.61
CA GLY A 193 -7.13 -10.20 37.68
C GLY A 193 -6.45 -11.58 37.75
N GLN A 194 -7.27 -12.63 37.70
CA GLN A 194 -6.84 -14.03 37.56
C GLN A 194 -6.31 -14.30 36.15
N ALA A 195 -5.28 -15.13 36.01
CA ALA A 195 -4.69 -15.45 34.72
C ALA A 195 -5.60 -16.38 33.88
N LEU A 196 -5.70 -16.11 32.57
CA LEU A 196 -6.26 -17.08 31.62
C LEU A 196 -5.25 -18.20 31.38
N VAL A 197 -5.72 -19.44 31.41
CA VAL A 197 -4.92 -20.66 31.33
C VAL A 197 -5.34 -21.48 30.11
N LYS A 198 -4.36 -22.00 29.35
CA LYS A 198 -4.58 -22.98 28.28
C LYS A 198 -4.20 -24.37 28.82
N LEU A 199 -5.07 -25.35 28.66
CA LEU A 199 -4.78 -26.74 29.04
C LEU A 199 -4.10 -27.44 27.87
N TYR A 200 -3.11 -28.29 28.16
CA TYR A 200 -2.44 -29.15 27.19
C TYR A 200 -2.49 -30.58 27.68
N SER A 201 -3.01 -31.52 26.88
CA SER A 201 -2.93 -32.95 27.20
C SER A 201 -1.47 -33.43 27.20
N GLY A 202 -1.24 -34.55 27.87
CA GLY A 202 -0.06 -35.37 27.63
C GLY A 202 -0.03 -35.93 26.21
N GLU A 203 1.10 -36.55 25.84
CA GLU A 203 1.32 -37.09 24.51
C GLU A 203 0.43 -38.28 24.18
N ILE A 204 -0.25 -38.19 23.04
CA ILE A 204 -1.07 -39.23 22.42
C ILE A 204 -0.26 -39.85 21.28
N ALA A 205 -0.20 -41.18 21.24
CA ALA A 205 0.64 -41.93 20.30
C ALA A 205 0.10 -42.00 18.86
N ASP A 206 -1.19 -41.71 18.67
CA ASP A 206 -1.94 -42.01 17.46
C ASP A 206 -2.92 -40.86 17.13
N GLU A 207 -3.00 -40.50 15.84
CA GLU A 207 -3.77 -39.33 15.38
C GLU A 207 -5.28 -39.56 15.44
N SER A 208 -5.74 -40.76 15.08
CA SER A 208 -7.16 -41.14 15.13
C SER A 208 -7.66 -41.18 16.57
N LYS A 209 -6.83 -41.68 17.50
CA LYS A 209 -7.08 -41.61 18.95
C LYS A 209 -7.14 -40.15 19.41
N ALA A 210 -6.23 -39.28 18.97
CA ALA A 210 -6.27 -37.85 19.30
C ALA A 210 -7.55 -37.16 18.79
N LYS A 211 -7.99 -37.46 17.55
CA LYS A 211 -9.28 -36.97 17.00
C LYS A 211 -10.48 -37.46 17.82
N SER A 212 -10.52 -38.75 18.18
CA SER A 212 -11.58 -39.32 19.03
C SER A 212 -11.61 -38.75 20.46
N LEU A 213 -10.49 -38.22 20.94
CA LEU A 213 -10.34 -37.63 22.26
C LEU A 213 -10.70 -36.14 22.25
N LEU A 214 -10.39 -35.40 21.17
CA LEU A 214 -10.79 -34.00 21.04
C LEU A 214 -12.31 -33.85 21.06
N VAL A 215 -13.04 -34.63 20.26
CA VAL A 215 -14.51 -34.57 20.19
C VAL A 215 -15.16 -34.81 21.56
N ARG A 216 -14.59 -35.71 22.37
CA ARG A 216 -15.06 -35.98 23.74
C ARG A 216 -14.61 -34.90 24.73
N PHE A 217 -13.39 -34.37 24.61
CA PHE A 217 -12.90 -33.26 25.42
C PHE A 217 -13.82 -32.04 25.28
N GLU A 218 -14.19 -31.65 24.05
CA GLU A 218 -15.09 -30.51 23.85
C GLU A 218 -16.47 -30.73 24.46
N LYS A 219 -17.01 -31.95 24.35
CA LYS A 219 -18.33 -32.31 24.87
C LYS A 219 -18.36 -32.38 26.40
N GLU A 220 -17.35 -32.96 27.04
CA GLU A 220 -17.32 -33.22 28.48
C GLU A 220 -16.83 -32.02 29.32
N THR A 221 -16.03 -31.13 28.72
CA THR A 221 -15.42 -29.97 29.44
C THR A 221 -16.04 -28.62 29.07
N ALA A 222 -16.80 -28.56 27.96
CA ALA A 222 -17.25 -27.33 27.29
C ALA A 222 -16.12 -26.37 26.84
N LEU A 223 -14.86 -26.84 26.82
CA LEU A 223 -13.73 -26.11 26.24
C LEU A 223 -13.49 -26.60 24.81
N LYS A 224 -13.45 -25.68 23.83
CA LYS A 224 -12.96 -25.99 22.48
C LYS A 224 -11.50 -26.43 22.50
N GLY A 225 -11.01 -27.10 21.47
CA GLY A 225 -9.61 -27.52 21.39
C GLY A 225 -9.07 -27.80 19.99
N THR A 226 -7.74 -27.96 19.93
CA THR A 226 -6.98 -28.21 18.70
C THR A 226 -5.98 -29.34 18.91
N ILE A 227 -5.72 -30.13 17.87
CA ILE A 227 -4.64 -31.13 17.90
C ILE A 227 -3.33 -30.48 17.43
N GLU A 228 -2.30 -30.57 18.26
CA GLU A 228 -0.95 -30.09 17.99
C GLU A 228 0.02 -31.28 17.84
N THR A 229 0.85 -31.28 16.79
CA THR A 229 1.84 -32.34 16.53
C THR A 229 3.18 -32.02 17.22
N VAL A 230 3.67 -32.94 18.03
CA VAL A 230 4.90 -32.83 18.82
C VAL A 230 5.93 -33.84 18.32
N LYS A 231 7.15 -33.39 18.04
CA LYS A 231 8.28 -34.26 17.64
C LYS A 231 9.05 -34.72 18.88
N LYS A 232 9.17 -36.04 19.10
CA LYS A 232 9.87 -36.60 20.27
C LYS A 232 10.93 -37.61 19.88
N GLN A 233 12.11 -37.52 20.48
CA GLN A 233 13.14 -38.55 20.37
C GLN A 233 12.72 -39.80 21.17
N GLN A 234 12.60 -40.93 20.49
CA GLN A 234 12.39 -42.25 21.12
C GLN A 234 13.71 -43.04 21.04
N PRO A 235 14.27 -43.52 22.16
CA PRO A 235 15.54 -44.25 22.16
C PRO A 235 15.42 -45.58 21.41
N ARG A 236 16.56 -46.07 20.91
CA ARG A 236 16.69 -47.39 20.28
C ARG A 236 17.71 -48.25 21.04
N TYR A 237 17.47 -49.56 21.04
CA TYR A 237 18.28 -50.54 21.75
C TYR A 237 18.69 -51.68 20.81
N LYS A 238 19.95 -52.10 20.84
CA LYS A 238 20.38 -53.40 20.29
C LYS A 238 20.49 -54.39 21.45
N ILE A 239 19.87 -55.56 21.33
CA ILE A 239 20.11 -56.67 22.27
C ILE A 239 21.42 -57.33 21.86
N ALA A 240 22.37 -57.48 22.79
CA ALA A 240 23.64 -58.16 22.58
C ALA A 240 23.86 -59.25 23.64
N THR A 241 24.19 -60.47 23.23
CA THR A 241 24.50 -61.58 24.15
C THR A 241 25.97 -61.55 24.62
N GLY A 242 26.23 -62.27 25.72
CA GLY A 242 27.56 -62.78 26.04
C GLY A 242 27.99 -63.90 25.09
N SER A 243 29.14 -64.50 25.36
CA SER A 243 29.76 -65.55 24.53
C SER A 243 29.01 -66.89 24.58
N ILE A 244 28.52 -67.31 23.41
CA ILE A 244 27.90 -68.60 23.12
C ILE A 244 28.97 -69.53 22.53
N GLN A 245 29.15 -70.72 23.11
CA GLN A 245 30.10 -71.70 22.56
C GLN A 245 29.50 -72.44 21.36
N GLY A 246 30.24 -72.49 20.25
CA GLY A 246 29.88 -73.17 19.01
C GLY A 246 29.05 -72.33 18.04
N GLU A 247 29.53 -72.17 16.81
CA GLU A 247 28.85 -71.37 15.77
C GLU A 247 27.45 -71.90 15.44
N THR A 248 27.28 -73.23 15.36
CA THR A 248 25.98 -73.89 15.14
C THR A 248 24.98 -73.56 16.24
N ASN A 249 25.43 -73.43 17.48
CA ASN A 249 24.57 -73.08 18.62
C ASN A 249 24.11 -71.62 18.51
N ALA A 250 25.02 -70.70 18.16
CA ALA A 250 24.65 -69.31 17.89
C ALA A 250 23.68 -69.16 16.71
N LYS A 251 23.90 -69.88 15.60
CA LYS A 251 23.00 -69.92 14.43
C LYS A 251 21.59 -70.43 14.80
N ASN A 252 21.51 -71.53 15.54
CA ASN A 252 20.23 -72.13 15.94
C ASN A 252 19.48 -71.25 16.95
N LEU A 253 20.19 -70.64 17.89
CA LEU A 253 19.61 -69.73 18.88
C LEU A 253 19.14 -68.42 18.25
N LEU A 254 19.86 -67.87 17.26
CA LEU A 254 19.42 -66.73 16.47
C LEU A 254 18.09 -67.05 15.75
N LYS A 255 17.99 -68.20 15.08
CA LYS A 255 16.74 -68.62 14.43
C LYS A 255 15.55 -68.74 15.41
N GLN A 256 15.78 -69.20 16.64
CA GLN A 256 14.75 -69.21 17.69
C GLN A 256 14.35 -67.79 18.10
N PHE A 257 15.33 -66.92 18.39
CA PHE A 257 15.12 -65.51 18.75
C PHE A 257 14.31 -64.75 17.68
N GLU A 258 14.69 -64.86 16.41
CA GLU A 258 13.98 -64.21 15.30
C GLU A 258 12.55 -64.76 15.12
N LYS A 259 12.37 -66.09 15.26
CA LYS A 259 11.06 -66.74 15.11
C LYS A 259 10.09 -66.37 16.23
N GLU A 260 10.55 -66.35 17.48
CA GLU A 260 9.70 -66.10 18.66
C GLU A 260 9.37 -64.61 18.80
N LEU A 261 10.36 -63.71 18.73
CA LEU A 261 10.18 -62.28 19.02
C LEU A 261 9.88 -61.41 17.79
N LYS A 262 9.99 -61.95 16.58
CA LYS A 262 9.88 -61.22 15.29
C LYS A 262 10.88 -60.06 15.16
N VAL A 263 12.04 -60.20 15.79
CA VAL A 263 13.15 -59.24 15.75
C VAL A 263 14.29 -59.85 14.96
N LYS A 264 14.76 -59.17 13.90
CA LYS A 264 15.93 -59.63 13.13
C LYS A 264 17.24 -59.44 13.90
N GLY A 265 18.23 -60.27 13.62
CA GLY A 265 19.58 -60.14 14.18
C GLY A 265 20.68 -60.76 13.33
N ALA A 266 21.90 -60.67 13.84
CA ALA A 266 23.08 -61.35 13.30
C ALA A 266 23.81 -62.07 14.44
N TYR A 267 24.72 -62.97 14.09
CA TYR A 267 25.71 -63.52 15.01
C TYR A 267 27.12 -63.13 14.54
N GLU A 268 28.02 -62.87 15.48
CA GLU A 268 29.39 -62.40 15.23
C GLU A 268 30.38 -63.05 16.20
N ALA A 269 31.67 -62.98 15.92
CA ALA A 269 32.71 -63.54 16.78
C ALA A 269 32.77 -62.82 18.15
N ALA A 270 32.95 -63.57 19.24
CA ALA A 270 33.04 -63.02 20.59
C ALA A 270 34.14 -63.70 21.41
N GLY A 271 34.96 -62.91 22.09
CA GLY A 271 36.11 -63.43 22.86
C GLY A 271 37.26 -63.94 21.98
N GLN A 272 38.38 -64.28 22.61
CA GLN A 272 39.62 -64.65 21.93
C GLN A 272 39.53 -66.04 21.25
N PRO A 273 40.05 -66.21 20.02
CA PRO A 273 40.17 -67.52 19.37
C PRO A 273 40.93 -68.54 20.23
N ALA A 274 40.35 -69.72 20.43
CA ALA A 274 40.95 -70.80 21.22
C ALA A 274 42.14 -71.43 20.50
N GLN A 275 43.20 -71.77 21.25
CA GLN A 275 44.40 -72.41 20.72
C GLN A 275 44.15 -73.89 20.41
N LEU A 276 44.54 -74.32 19.22
CA LEU A 276 44.54 -75.72 18.78
C LEU A 276 45.95 -76.33 18.86
N TYR A 277 45.98 -77.64 19.05
CA TYR A 277 47.17 -78.45 19.23
C TYR A 277 47.12 -79.71 18.35
N ASN A 278 48.28 -80.14 17.85
CA ASN A 278 48.47 -81.50 17.36
C ASN A 278 49.19 -82.29 18.45
N VAL A 279 48.61 -83.43 18.83
CA VAL A 279 49.03 -84.26 19.96
C VAL A 279 49.52 -85.60 19.44
N LYS A 280 50.69 -86.06 19.92
CA LYS A 280 51.29 -87.35 19.53
C LYS A 280 51.70 -88.14 20.77
N SER A 281 51.33 -89.42 20.85
CA SER A 281 51.76 -90.31 21.93
C SER A 281 53.27 -90.59 21.88
N GLY A 282 53.78 -91.14 22.99
CA GLY A 282 55.01 -91.93 22.97
C GLY A 282 54.84 -93.25 22.20
N TYR A 283 55.92 -94.03 22.16
CA TYR A 283 56.05 -95.21 21.30
C TYR A 283 55.34 -96.46 21.84
N PHE A 284 54.63 -97.15 20.95
CA PHE A 284 54.15 -98.52 21.12
C PHE A 284 55.01 -99.48 20.28
N ASN A 285 55.22 -100.71 20.76
CA ASN A 285 56.11 -101.69 20.12
C ASN A 285 55.63 -102.15 18.73
N ASP A 286 54.33 -102.06 18.45
CA ASP A 286 53.67 -102.64 17.28
C ASP A 286 52.35 -101.92 16.95
N GLU A 287 51.78 -102.22 15.79
CA GLU A 287 50.56 -101.59 15.28
C GLU A 287 49.29 -101.99 16.05
N LYS A 288 49.20 -103.24 16.54
CA LYS A 288 48.04 -103.76 17.28
C LYS A 288 47.94 -103.07 18.64
N SER A 289 49.07 -102.85 19.31
CA SER A 289 49.20 -102.03 20.52
C SER A 289 48.80 -100.58 20.27
N ALA A 290 49.26 -99.96 19.17
CA ALA A 290 48.88 -98.59 18.82
C ALA A 290 47.39 -98.45 18.47
N LYS A 291 46.79 -99.41 17.75
CA LYS A 291 45.35 -99.44 17.44
C LYS A 291 44.50 -99.65 18.69
N ASN A 292 44.94 -100.51 19.61
CA ASN A 292 44.32 -100.66 20.93
C ASN A 292 44.39 -99.35 21.71
N ALA A 293 45.54 -98.66 21.71
CA ALA A 293 45.68 -97.35 22.35
C ALA A 293 44.76 -96.29 21.74
N ALA A 294 44.68 -96.19 20.42
CA ALA A 294 43.73 -95.32 19.71
C ALA A 294 42.26 -95.63 20.07
N GLY A 295 41.88 -96.91 20.13
CA GLY A 295 40.56 -97.35 20.57
C GLY A 295 40.25 -96.96 22.02
N GLN A 296 41.22 -97.12 22.94
CA GLN A 296 41.08 -96.68 24.33
C GLN A 296 40.96 -95.15 24.44
N ILE A 297 41.75 -94.38 23.67
CA ILE A 297 41.65 -92.92 23.61
C ILE A 297 40.26 -92.50 23.15
N LYS A 298 39.75 -93.08 22.05
CA LYS A 298 38.39 -92.80 21.56
C LYS A 298 37.32 -93.15 22.62
N LYS A 299 37.43 -94.30 23.29
CA LYS A 299 36.48 -94.73 24.34
C LYS A 299 36.51 -93.83 25.59
N ASN A 300 37.67 -93.32 25.99
CA ASN A 300 37.81 -92.56 27.25
C ASN A 300 37.74 -91.03 27.08
N THR A 301 38.02 -90.49 25.88
CA THR A 301 38.05 -89.04 25.62
C THR A 301 37.00 -88.56 24.61
N GLY A 302 36.43 -89.49 23.82
CA GLY A 302 35.57 -89.20 22.67
C GLY A 302 36.32 -88.84 21.38
N LEU A 303 37.66 -88.74 21.42
CA LEU A 303 38.46 -88.20 20.32
C LEU A 303 38.91 -89.29 19.33
N THR A 304 38.82 -88.98 18.04
CA THR A 304 39.35 -89.85 16.97
C THR A 304 40.83 -89.55 16.74
N SER A 305 41.64 -90.59 16.56
CA SER A 305 43.09 -90.52 16.43
C SER A 305 43.62 -91.46 15.35
N SER A 306 44.62 -91.05 14.58
CA SER A 306 45.35 -91.90 13.62
C SER A 306 46.45 -92.71 14.33
N THR A 307 46.73 -93.92 13.82
CA THR A 307 47.95 -94.67 14.16
C THR A 307 48.99 -94.49 13.06
N GLU A 308 50.20 -94.09 13.42
CA GLU A 308 51.27 -93.74 12.48
C GLU A 308 52.56 -94.52 12.82
N LYS A 309 53.15 -95.23 11.85
CA LYS A 309 54.43 -95.92 12.05
C LYS A 309 55.58 -94.91 12.08
N VAL A 310 56.52 -95.10 13.00
CA VAL A 310 57.69 -94.22 13.14
C VAL A 310 58.78 -94.68 12.17
N LYS A 311 58.99 -93.88 11.10
CA LYS A 311 59.94 -94.16 10.01
C LYS A 311 61.32 -94.55 10.56
N GLY A 312 61.91 -95.61 10.01
CA GLY A 312 63.22 -96.14 10.43
C GLY A 312 63.20 -97.00 11.69
N THR A 313 62.03 -97.27 12.29
CA THR A 313 61.94 -98.08 13.53
C THR A 313 60.81 -99.12 13.47
N ARG A 314 60.75 -100.01 14.48
CA ARG A 314 59.61 -100.91 14.70
C ARG A 314 58.39 -100.21 15.33
N PHE A 315 58.60 -99.03 15.92
CA PHE A 315 57.62 -98.38 16.79
C PHE A 315 56.49 -97.67 16.06
N TRP A 316 55.38 -97.50 16.77
CA TRP A 316 54.18 -96.80 16.32
C TRP A 316 53.75 -95.73 17.32
N ILE A 317 53.06 -94.70 16.85
CA ILE A 317 52.45 -93.64 17.68
C ILE A 317 50.96 -93.47 17.35
N VAL A 318 50.25 -92.82 18.27
CA VAL A 318 48.87 -92.36 18.09
C VAL A 318 48.87 -90.83 17.97
N SER A 319 48.35 -90.31 16.86
CA SER A 319 48.32 -88.90 16.51
C SER A 319 46.89 -88.34 16.51
N MET A 320 46.73 -87.12 17.00
CA MET A 320 45.47 -86.37 17.02
C MET A 320 45.76 -84.94 16.52
N LYS A 321 44.98 -84.44 15.56
CA LYS A 321 45.18 -83.12 14.95
C LYS A 321 44.07 -82.15 15.36
N SER A 322 44.37 -80.86 15.47
CA SER A 322 43.40 -79.79 15.77
C SER A 322 42.62 -79.96 17.07
N VAL A 323 43.26 -80.49 18.12
CA VAL A 323 42.70 -80.67 19.46
C VAL A 323 42.66 -79.33 20.20
N ASP A 324 41.52 -78.94 20.77
CA ASP A 324 41.38 -77.75 21.61
C ASP A 324 41.91 -77.96 23.05
N SER A 325 42.08 -76.87 23.80
CA SER A 325 42.59 -76.88 25.17
C SER A 325 41.76 -77.68 26.19
N GLN A 326 40.45 -77.90 25.99
CA GLN A 326 39.64 -78.71 26.91
C GLN A 326 39.83 -80.20 26.62
N ASN A 327 39.80 -80.58 25.34
CA ASN A 327 40.04 -81.95 24.92
C ASN A 327 41.51 -82.37 25.15
N LEU A 328 42.47 -81.44 25.06
CA LEU A 328 43.84 -81.65 25.50
C LEU A 328 43.94 -82.00 27.00
N LYS A 329 43.16 -81.36 27.88
CA LYS A 329 43.10 -81.73 29.31
C LYS A 329 42.54 -83.15 29.54
N LYS A 330 41.58 -83.60 28.73
CA LYS A 330 41.08 -84.99 28.78
C LYS A 330 42.15 -85.99 28.35
N ILE A 331 42.88 -85.68 27.28
CA ILE A 331 44.04 -86.49 26.84
C ILE A 331 45.07 -86.54 27.96
N ASP A 332 45.48 -85.40 28.50
CA ASP A 332 46.48 -85.31 29.57
C ASP A 332 46.11 -86.18 30.78
N ALA A 333 44.88 -86.07 31.29
CA ALA A 333 44.39 -86.88 32.40
C ALA A 333 44.34 -88.38 32.06
N PHE A 334 43.90 -88.76 30.85
CA PHE A 334 43.86 -90.15 30.41
C PHE A 334 45.28 -90.75 30.25
N PHE A 335 46.19 -90.01 29.61
CA PHE A 335 47.58 -90.44 29.41
C PHE A 335 48.34 -90.55 30.74
N LYS A 336 48.14 -89.60 31.67
CA LYS A 336 48.65 -89.71 33.05
C LYS A 336 48.12 -90.96 33.76
N LYS A 337 46.81 -91.22 33.72
CA LYS A 337 46.20 -92.44 34.29
C LYS A 337 46.74 -93.74 33.65
N LYS A 338 47.21 -93.69 32.40
CA LYS A 338 47.84 -94.81 31.69
C LYS A 338 49.37 -94.84 31.79
N THR A 339 49.99 -93.90 32.49
CA THR A 339 51.45 -93.65 32.50
C THR A 339 52.08 -93.49 31.10
N TRP A 340 51.28 -93.08 30.11
CA TRP A 340 51.73 -92.88 28.74
C TRP A 340 52.31 -91.47 28.54
N ARG A 341 53.49 -91.39 27.92
CA ARG A 341 54.07 -90.12 27.48
C ARG A 341 53.33 -89.59 26.24
N TYR A 342 53.34 -88.28 26.04
CA TYR A 342 52.86 -87.63 24.82
C TYR A 342 53.54 -86.27 24.62
N THR A 343 53.35 -85.68 23.43
CA THR A 343 53.75 -84.31 23.07
C THR A 343 52.55 -83.56 22.49
N ALA A 344 52.48 -82.23 22.66
CA ALA A 344 51.39 -81.40 22.14
C ALA A 344 51.92 -80.07 21.57
N ALA A 345 52.00 -79.97 20.24
CA ALA A 345 52.48 -78.77 19.54
C ALA A 345 51.31 -77.86 19.16
N LYS A 346 51.45 -76.54 19.31
CA LYS A 346 50.46 -75.54 18.88
C LYS A 346 50.37 -75.48 17.35
N THR A 347 49.18 -75.55 16.76
CA THR A 347 49.00 -75.66 15.30
C THR A 347 47.98 -74.72 14.66
N GLY A 348 47.27 -73.91 15.43
CA GLY A 348 46.38 -72.87 14.89
C GLY A 348 45.50 -72.26 15.97
N LYS A 349 44.64 -71.31 15.61
CA LYS A 349 43.57 -70.81 16.48
C LYS A 349 42.21 -70.97 15.80
N LYS A 350 41.15 -71.19 16.57
CA LYS A 350 39.77 -71.34 16.08
C LYS A 350 38.81 -70.48 16.91
N GLN A 351 37.92 -69.76 16.25
CA GLN A 351 36.84 -69.09 16.95
C GLN A 351 35.85 -70.14 17.49
N THR A 352 35.82 -70.31 18.81
CA THR A 352 34.88 -71.21 19.50
C THR A 352 33.68 -70.46 20.07
N SER A 353 33.78 -69.14 20.25
CA SER A 353 32.79 -68.31 20.92
C SER A 353 32.22 -67.21 20.00
N PHE A 354 30.91 -67.01 20.07
CA PHE A 354 30.15 -66.08 19.23
C PHE A 354 29.13 -65.32 20.09
N ARG A 355 28.62 -64.17 19.63
CA ARG A 355 27.48 -63.48 20.26
C ARG A 355 26.41 -63.14 19.23
N ILE A 356 25.18 -63.00 19.68
CA ILE A 356 24.05 -62.53 18.86
C ILE A 356 23.83 -61.04 19.13
N VAL A 357 23.59 -60.26 18.07
CA VAL A 357 23.28 -58.83 18.13
C VAL A 357 22.02 -58.55 17.29
N SER A 358 21.01 -57.91 17.88
CA SER A 358 19.76 -57.57 17.18
C SER A 358 19.90 -56.32 16.30
N VAL A 359 18.95 -56.13 15.38
CA VAL A 359 18.69 -54.80 14.80
C VAL A 359 18.22 -53.81 15.89
N PRO A 360 18.37 -52.49 15.71
CA PRO A 360 17.90 -51.50 16.69
C PRO A 360 16.38 -51.52 16.89
N LEU A 361 15.94 -51.73 18.12
CA LEU A 361 14.55 -51.74 18.57
C LEU A 361 14.16 -50.41 19.22
N SER A 362 13.07 -49.78 18.77
CA SER A 362 12.47 -48.61 19.43
C SER A 362 11.57 -48.96 20.62
N ASP A 363 11.36 -50.24 20.90
CA ASP A 363 10.46 -50.77 21.92
C ASP A 363 11.27 -51.42 23.05
N GLN A 364 11.29 -50.76 24.21
CA GLN A 364 12.01 -51.23 25.40
C GLN A 364 11.40 -52.50 26.00
N LYS A 365 10.09 -52.75 25.81
CA LYS A 365 9.48 -54.02 26.24
C LYS A 365 10.04 -55.16 25.40
N LYS A 366 10.10 -55.00 24.06
CA LYS A 366 10.73 -56.01 23.18
C LYS A 366 12.21 -56.20 23.45
N ALA A 367 12.94 -55.14 23.82
CA ALA A 367 14.32 -55.26 24.29
C ALA A 367 14.43 -56.13 25.56
N ASN A 368 13.56 -55.89 26.55
CA ASN A 368 13.52 -56.67 27.79
C ASN A 368 13.06 -58.12 27.57
N ASP A 369 12.08 -58.35 26.71
CA ASP A 369 11.61 -59.71 26.36
C ASP A 369 12.67 -60.47 25.54
N GLY A 370 13.50 -59.77 24.76
CA GLY A 370 14.71 -60.31 24.15
C GLY A 370 15.80 -60.71 25.16
N ILE A 371 16.07 -59.88 26.17
CA ILE A 371 16.96 -60.25 27.28
C ILE A 371 16.40 -61.47 28.02
N ARG A 372 15.08 -61.50 28.26
CA ARG A 372 14.37 -62.62 28.92
C ARG A 372 14.49 -63.91 28.13
N PHE A 373 14.33 -63.87 26.80
CA PHE A 373 14.53 -65.02 25.92
C PHE A 373 15.92 -65.63 26.11
N PHE A 374 16.99 -64.83 26.03
CA PHE A 374 18.35 -65.36 26.20
C PHE A 374 18.61 -65.84 27.63
N LYS A 375 18.12 -65.13 28.65
CA LYS A 375 18.21 -65.54 30.06
C LYS A 375 17.54 -66.90 30.30
N ASN A 376 16.38 -67.15 29.69
CA ASN A 376 15.68 -68.44 29.75
C ASN A 376 16.40 -69.59 29.01
N LYS A 377 17.46 -69.29 28.24
CA LYS A 377 18.36 -70.27 27.62
C LYS A 377 19.74 -70.30 28.33
N ASN A 378 19.81 -69.79 29.57
CA ASN A 378 21.03 -69.64 30.39
C ASN A 378 22.16 -68.81 29.74
N ILE A 379 21.81 -67.86 28.87
CA ILE A 379 22.76 -66.98 28.18
C ILE A 379 22.55 -65.54 28.65
N GLN A 380 23.61 -64.91 29.12
CA GLN A 380 23.59 -63.49 29.49
C GLN A 380 23.33 -62.62 28.25
N ALA A 381 22.48 -61.60 28.39
CA ALA A 381 22.20 -60.61 27.36
C ALA A 381 21.96 -59.23 27.97
N SER A 382 22.23 -58.19 27.17
CA SER A 382 22.12 -56.78 27.56
C SER A 382 21.47 -55.96 26.45
N ALA A 383 20.82 -54.85 26.81
CA ALA A 383 20.35 -53.85 25.86
C ALA A 383 21.39 -52.72 25.77
N GLN A 384 22.04 -52.60 24.62
CA GLN A 384 23.00 -51.53 24.31
C GLN A 384 22.27 -50.36 23.65
N SER A 385 22.64 -49.13 23.98
CA SER A 385 22.09 -47.94 23.33
C SER A 385 22.45 -47.90 21.84
N ALA A 386 21.48 -47.55 21.00
CA ALA A 386 21.60 -47.50 19.54
C ALA A 386 21.09 -46.16 18.97
N GLY A 387 21.29 -45.08 19.73
CA GLY A 387 20.82 -43.73 19.40
C GLY A 387 19.33 -43.53 19.69
N SER A 388 18.75 -42.49 19.08
CA SER A 388 17.32 -42.18 19.15
C SER A 388 16.77 -41.90 17.75
N THR A 389 15.44 -41.97 17.60
CA THR A 389 14.77 -41.47 16.38
C THR A 389 13.53 -40.67 16.72
N THR A 390 13.34 -39.57 15.98
CA THR A 390 12.19 -38.68 16.13
C THR A 390 10.91 -39.34 15.65
N VAL A 391 9.91 -39.44 16.52
CA VAL A 391 8.54 -39.86 16.20
C VAL A 391 7.58 -38.69 16.40
N SER A 392 6.55 -38.60 15.56
CA SER A 392 5.43 -37.69 15.80
C SER A 392 4.54 -38.24 16.91
N ARG A 393 4.16 -37.38 17.84
CA ARG A 393 3.11 -37.57 18.84
C ARG A 393 2.11 -36.42 18.69
N PHE A 394 0.94 -36.56 19.29
CA PHE A 394 -0.12 -35.56 19.23
C PHE A 394 -0.49 -35.10 20.63
N ARG A 395 -0.95 -33.87 20.81
CA ARG A 395 -1.60 -33.42 22.05
C ARG A 395 -2.83 -32.59 21.73
N ILE A 396 -3.80 -32.56 22.64
CA ILE A 396 -4.95 -31.68 22.57
C ILE A 396 -4.63 -30.44 23.40
N ALA A 397 -4.75 -29.26 22.81
CA ALA A 397 -4.67 -28.00 23.52
C ALA A 397 -6.05 -27.32 23.54
N SER A 398 -6.47 -26.81 24.69
CA SER A 398 -7.81 -26.22 24.87
C SER A 398 -7.90 -24.77 24.40
N GLY A 399 -9.11 -24.21 24.39
CA GLY A 399 -9.34 -22.78 24.50
C GLY A 399 -8.88 -22.23 25.86
N GLU A 400 -8.73 -20.91 25.94
CA GLU A 400 -8.29 -20.21 27.15
C GLU A 400 -9.43 -20.13 28.19
N THR A 401 -9.13 -20.32 29.47
CA THR A 401 -10.13 -20.21 30.55
C THR A 401 -9.49 -19.80 31.89
N ALA A 402 -10.20 -19.01 32.68
CA ALA A 402 -9.90 -18.75 34.11
C ALA A 402 -10.84 -19.54 35.04
N VAL A 403 -11.93 -20.12 34.53
CA VAL A 403 -12.94 -20.83 35.35
C VAL A 403 -12.34 -22.10 35.93
N GLN A 404 -12.00 -22.09 37.21
CA GLN A 404 -11.32 -23.21 37.89
C GLN A 404 -12.06 -24.54 37.76
N ALA A 405 -13.40 -24.53 37.77
CA ALA A 405 -14.20 -25.74 37.54
C ALA A 405 -14.00 -26.35 36.13
N ARG A 406 -13.77 -25.53 35.10
CA ARG A 406 -13.45 -26.00 33.73
C ARG A 406 -11.99 -26.46 33.63
N ILE A 407 -11.07 -25.79 34.32
CA ILE A 407 -9.66 -26.20 34.44
C ILE A 407 -9.59 -27.60 35.09
N ASN A 408 -10.25 -27.79 36.23
CA ASN A 408 -10.32 -29.08 36.94
C ASN A 408 -10.91 -30.18 36.06
N LYS A 409 -12.09 -29.95 35.44
CA LYS A 409 -12.72 -30.92 34.52
C LYS A 409 -11.84 -31.28 33.32
N GLY A 410 -11.11 -30.32 32.75
CA GLY A 410 -10.21 -30.58 31.62
C GLY A 410 -8.98 -31.41 32.02
N LEU A 411 -8.36 -31.10 33.15
CA LEU A 411 -7.25 -31.88 33.70
C LEU A 411 -7.70 -33.30 34.11
N GLU A 412 -8.88 -33.42 34.72
CA GLU A 412 -9.47 -34.70 35.09
C GLU A 412 -9.83 -35.55 33.86
N PHE A 413 -10.44 -34.96 32.82
CA PHE A 413 -10.71 -35.64 31.54
C PHE A 413 -9.41 -36.19 30.94
N PHE A 414 -8.35 -35.38 30.89
CA PHE A 414 -7.04 -35.79 30.36
C PHE A 414 -6.40 -36.91 31.21
N LYS A 415 -6.50 -36.84 32.54
CA LYS A 415 -6.07 -37.89 33.47
C LYS A 415 -6.83 -39.21 33.23
N LYS A 416 -8.17 -39.15 33.18
CA LYS A 416 -9.07 -40.29 32.97
C LYS A 416 -8.85 -40.98 31.62
N ASN A 417 -8.52 -40.23 30.57
CA ASN A 417 -8.31 -40.75 29.22
C ASN A 417 -6.85 -41.17 28.93
N GLY A 418 -5.97 -41.21 29.95
CA GLY A 418 -4.60 -41.72 29.82
C GLY A 418 -3.63 -40.80 29.09
N ALA A 419 -3.91 -39.49 29.07
CA ALA A 419 -3.07 -38.45 28.47
C ALA A 419 -2.99 -37.24 29.42
N ALA A 420 -2.61 -37.49 30.68
CA ALA A 420 -2.62 -36.52 31.78
C ALA A 420 -1.99 -35.18 31.36
N GLY A 421 -2.76 -34.10 31.53
CA GLY A 421 -2.42 -32.79 31.01
C GLY A 421 -1.84 -31.82 32.05
N THR A 422 -1.38 -30.68 31.56
CA THR A 422 -0.92 -29.54 32.37
C THR A 422 -1.72 -28.29 31.99
N ALA A 423 -1.66 -27.27 32.84
CA ALA A 423 -2.37 -26.00 32.67
C ALA A 423 -1.33 -24.86 32.67
N GLY A 424 -1.20 -24.16 31.54
CA GLY A 424 -0.18 -23.12 31.33
C GLY A 424 -0.79 -21.72 31.20
N PRO A 425 -0.27 -20.69 31.90
CA PRO A 425 -0.78 -19.32 31.78
C PRO A 425 -0.50 -18.73 30.40
N THR A 426 -1.44 -17.92 29.90
CA THR A 426 -1.39 -17.31 28.55
C THR A 426 -0.95 -15.85 28.53
N GLY A 427 -0.62 -15.27 29.70
CA GLY A 427 -0.30 -13.85 29.88
C GLY A 427 -1.52 -12.92 29.99
N LYS A 428 -2.69 -13.34 29.50
CA LYS A 428 -3.96 -12.60 29.63
C LYS A 428 -4.58 -12.79 31.02
N LYS A 429 -5.47 -11.86 31.44
CA LYS A 429 -6.14 -11.87 32.76
C LYS A 429 -7.63 -11.51 32.68
N VAL A 430 -8.41 -11.92 33.67
CA VAL A 430 -9.84 -11.59 33.90
C VAL A 430 -10.01 -11.05 35.33
N TYR A 431 -10.80 -9.99 35.51
CA TYR A 431 -10.89 -9.21 36.76
C TYR A 431 -12.16 -9.54 37.57
N SER A 432 -12.29 -9.01 38.80
CA SER A 432 -13.35 -9.42 39.75
C SER A 432 -14.30 -8.32 40.24
N HIS A 433 -13.86 -7.06 40.30
CA HIS A 433 -14.68 -5.93 40.78
C HIS A 433 -14.66 -4.77 39.78
N TYR A 434 -15.72 -3.94 39.79
CA TYR A 434 -15.98 -2.95 38.73
C TYR A 434 -16.75 -1.72 39.26
N GLN A 435 -16.89 -0.66 38.46
CA GLN A 435 -17.53 0.61 38.88
C GLN A 435 -18.18 1.32 37.68
N LEU A 436 -19.39 1.92 37.83
CA LEU A 436 -20.19 2.53 36.76
C LEU A 436 -20.03 4.07 36.66
N THR A 437 -20.66 4.72 35.68
CA THR A 437 -20.49 6.15 35.32
C THR A 437 -21.58 6.72 34.40
N THR A 438 -22.48 7.62 34.83
CA THR A 438 -23.43 8.35 33.92
C THR A 438 -22.78 9.37 32.99
N GLU A 439 -23.54 9.74 31.94
CA GLU A 439 -23.53 11.04 31.25
C GLU A 439 -24.32 12.14 32.01
N SER A 440 -24.68 13.23 31.33
CA SER A 440 -25.14 14.51 31.91
C SER A 440 -26.51 14.96 31.41
N VAL A 441 -27.38 15.49 32.28
CA VAL A 441 -28.74 15.96 31.93
C VAL A 441 -29.13 17.28 32.61
N TYR A 442 -30.17 17.92 32.07
CA TYR A 442 -30.78 19.15 32.57
C TYR A 442 -31.91 18.86 33.55
N GLU A 443 -32.75 17.86 33.26
CA GLU A 443 -33.93 17.58 34.07
C GLU A 443 -33.49 17.10 35.46
N GLN A 444 -33.60 17.99 36.46
CA GLN A 444 -33.31 17.72 37.87
C GLN A 444 -34.01 16.43 38.35
N ASP A 445 -35.20 16.14 37.82
CA ASP A 445 -35.96 14.92 38.13
C ASP A 445 -35.21 13.63 37.76
N LYS A 446 -34.49 13.61 36.63
CA LYS A 446 -33.65 12.46 36.23
C LYS A 446 -32.43 12.33 37.11
N VAL A 447 -31.86 13.45 37.56
CA VAL A 447 -30.74 13.50 38.50
C VAL A 447 -31.16 12.94 39.86
N THR A 448 -32.31 13.36 40.37
CA THR A 448 -32.86 12.89 41.65
C THR A 448 -33.29 11.42 41.58
N LYS A 449 -33.88 10.97 40.47
CA LYS A 449 -34.16 9.55 40.22
C LYS A 449 -32.88 8.71 40.17
N ALA A 450 -31.81 9.23 39.57
CA ALA A 450 -30.50 8.56 39.59
C ALA A 450 -29.93 8.40 41.01
N LEU A 451 -30.03 9.42 41.88
CA LEU A 451 -29.63 9.31 43.30
C LEU A 451 -30.44 8.21 44.01
N ASN A 452 -31.76 8.24 43.86
CA ASN A 452 -32.68 7.36 44.59
C ASN A 452 -32.52 5.90 44.15
N PHE A 453 -32.42 5.62 42.85
CA PHE A 453 -32.14 4.29 42.34
C PHE A 453 -30.93 3.65 43.01
N PHE A 454 -29.78 4.36 43.00
CA PHE A 454 -28.57 3.83 43.60
C PHE A 454 -28.78 3.55 45.09
N LYS A 455 -29.38 4.50 45.82
CA LYS A 455 -29.71 4.36 47.24
C LYS A 455 -30.61 3.15 47.54
N GLU A 456 -31.61 2.90 46.71
CA GLU A 456 -32.54 1.76 46.81
C GLU A 456 -31.85 0.42 46.51
N ALA A 457 -30.92 0.40 45.54
CA ALA A 457 -30.05 -0.74 45.27
C ALA A 457 -28.89 -0.91 46.28
N GLY A 458 -28.90 -0.20 47.42
CA GLY A 458 -27.88 -0.26 48.48
C GLY A 458 -26.57 0.49 48.17
N ILE A 459 -26.54 1.28 47.10
CA ILE A 459 -25.35 1.93 46.52
C ILE A 459 -25.37 3.44 46.87
N HIS A 460 -24.46 3.93 47.70
CA HIS A 460 -24.64 5.19 48.48
C HIS A 460 -24.34 6.52 47.70
N ALA A 461 -25.33 7.32 47.24
CA ALA A 461 -25.17 8.30 46.13
C ALA A 461 -25.10 9.86 46.40
N GLU A 462 -24.37 10.65 45.56
CA GLU A 462 -24.09 12.11 45.70
C GLU A 462 -24.05 13.01 44.41
N ALA A 463 -24.44 14.29 44.45
CA ALA A 463 -24.65 15.14 43.24
C ALA A 463 -23.55 16.17 42.87
N VAL A 464 -23.39 16.51 41.57
CA VAL A 464 -22.44 17.53 41.03
C VAL A 464 -23.00 18.23 39.75
N LYS A 465 -22.34 19.30 39.22
CA LYS A 465 -22.69 20.11 38.02
C LYS A 465 -21.49 20.28 37.04
N THR A 466 -21.67 20.44 35.71
CA THR A 466 -20.52 20.73 34.77
C THR A 466 -20.76 21.55 33.47
N GLY A 467 -21.98 21.92 33.02
CA GLY A 467 -22.12 22.53 31.68
C GLY A 467 -23.45 23.26 31.43
N GLN A 468 -23.72 23.71 30.19
CA GLN A 468 -24.93 24.45 29.79
C GLN A 468 -25.50 24.10 28.38
N TYR A 469 -26.81 24.30 28.16
CA TYR A 469 -27.59 24.06 26.91
C TYR A 469 -28.63 25.17 26.63
N TYR A 470 -29.36 25.14 25.49
CA TYR A 470 -30.35 26.15 25.10
C TYR A 470 -31.82 25.69 25.28
N SER A 471 -32.72 26.58 25.69
CA SER A 471 -34.13 26.26 26.02
C SER A 471 -35.10 26.19 24.82
N GLN A 472 -34.84 26.93 23.74
CA GLN A 472 -35.69 26.98 22.53
C GLN A 472 -34.98 26.44 21.28
N TYR A 473 -35.76 25.93 20.32
CA TYR A 473 -35.27 25.27 19.12
C TYR A 473 -36.14 25.61 17.89
N LYS A 474 -35.55 26.04 16.77
CA LYS A 474 -36.27 26.22 15.49
C LYS A 474 -36.28 24.92 14.69
N LEU A 475 -37.38 24.62 14.00
CA LEU A 475 -37.44 23.55 13.00
C LEU A 475 -37.09 24.15 11.63
N SER A 476 -36.19 23.50 10.88
CA SER A 476 -35.80 23.90 9.52
C SER A 476 -35.92 22.70 8.59
N SER A 477 -36.70 22.83 7.50
CA SER A 477 -36.90 21.76 6.53
C SER A 477 -35.60 21.31 5.87
N GLU A 478 -35.63 20.13 5.24
CA GLU A 478 -34.67 19.82 4.19
C GLU A 478 -34.75 20.85 3.05
N ALA A 479 -33.64 21.02 2.33
CA ALA A 479 -33.52 22.06 1.33
C ALA A 479 -34.09 21.58 -0.01
N LEU A 480 -35.19 22.19 -0.47
CA LEU A 480 -35.96 21.79 -1.65
C LEU A 480 -35.75 22.72 -2.84
N ILE A 481 -35.75 22.17 -4.05
CA ILE A 481 -35.68 22.94 -5.29
C ILE A 481 -37.10 23.44 -5.63
N GLY A 482 -37.30 24.76 -5.56
CA GLY A 482 -38.62 25.39 -5.71
C GLY A 482 -39.40 25.50 -4.39
N THR A 483 -40.26 26.52 -4.30
CA THR A 483 -40.92 26.93 -3.05
C THR A 483 -42.32 26.34 -2.84
N GLU A 484 -42.92 25.72 -3.85
CA GLU A 484 -44.33 25.28 -3.87
C GLU A 484 -44.66 24.28 -2.75
N LYS A 485 -43.83 23.23 -2.59
CA LYS A 485 -43.97 22.24 -1.52
C LYS A 485 -43.71 22.84 -0.13
N LEU A 486 -42.84 23.87 -0.04
CA LEU A 486 -42.56 24.60 1.19
C LEU A 486 -43.72 25.53 1.58
N GLN A 487 -44.45 26.10 0.62
CA GLN A 487 -45.66 26.88 0.88
C GLN A 487 -46.82 26.01 1.38
N GLN A 488 -46.95 24.78 0.86
CA GLN A 488 -47.89 23.79 1.40
C GLN A 488 -47.52 23.38 2.85
N ALA A 489 -46.23 23.15 3.11
CA ALA A 489 -45.73 22.82 4.45
C ALA A 489 -45.78 24.00 5.46
N LEU A 490 -45.66 25.25 4.99
CA LEU A 490 -45.89 26.45 5.81
C LEU A 490 -47.32 26.46 6.38
N GLY A 491 -48.28 25.86 5.66
CA GLY A 491 -49.64 25.61 6.13
C GLY A 491 -49.72 24.69 7.36
N PHE A 492 -48.78 23.76 7.59
CA PHE A 492 -48.75 22.92 8.80
C PHE A 492 -48.44 23.76 10.05
N PHE A 493 -47.44 24.65 9.97
CA PHE A 493 -47.06 25.52 11.08
C PHE A 493 -48.11 26.60 11.32
N SER A 494 -48.64 27.19 10.24
CA SER A 494 -49.71 28.19 10.30
C SER A 494 -50.99 27.66 10.97
N LYS A 495 -51.41 26.42 10.66
CA LYS A 495 -52.55 25.74 11.32
C LYS A 495 -52.34 25.43 12.81
N ARG A 496 -51.14 25.67 13.35
CA ARG A 496 -50.74 25.38 14.74
C ARG A 496 -50.24 26.63 15.48
N ASN A 497 -50.49 27.83 14.94
CA ASN A 497 -50.00 29.12 15.44
C ASN A 497 -48.47 29.17 15.67
N ILE A 498 -47.70 28.42 14.87
CA ILE A 498 -46.23 28.49 14.87
C ILE A 498 -45.83 29.37 13.67
N PRO A 499 -45.15 30.52 13.87
CA PRO A 499 -44.65 31.31 12.75
C PRO A 499 -43.57 30.56 11.96
N GLY A 500 -43.48 30.81 10.66
CA GLY A 500 -42.46 30.22 9.80
C GLY A 500 -42.23 31.00 8.51
N LYS A 501 -41.05 30.87 7.93
CA LYS A 501 -40.61 31.59 6.72
C LYS A 501 -39.79 30.70 5.79
N ILE A 502 -39.83 31.01 4.49
CA ILE A 502 -39.10 30.28 3.45
C ILE A 502 -37.87 31.10 3.03
N GLU A 503 -36.69 30.48 3.06
CA GLU A 503 -35.39 31.15 2.85
C GLU A 503 -34.50 30.33 1.89
N GLN A 504 -33.51 30.96 1.25
CA GLN A 504 -32.63 30.35 0.24
C GLN A 504 -31.26 29.98 0.84
N THR A 505 -30.71 28.80 0.53
CA THR A 505 -29.61 28.18 1.31
C THR A 505 -28.18 28.40 0.82
N GLY A 506 -27.93 28.31 -0.50
CA GLY A 506 -26.67 28.71 -1.15
C GLY A 506 -25.59 27.64 -1.44
N GLU A 507 -25.52 26.50 -0.75
CA GLU A 507 -24.32 25.61 -0.78
C GLU A 507 -24.56 24.11 -1.12
N TYR A 508 -23.46 23.37 -1.36
CA TYR A 508 -23.46 21.98 -1.84
C TYR A 508 -22.39 21.08 -1.14
N GLY A 509 -22.77 19.85 -0.75
CA GLY A 509 -21.89 18.81 -0.16
C GLY A 509 -21.94 17.44 -0.89
N TYR A 510 -21.58 16.29 -0.32
CA TYR A 510 -21.29 15.91 1.08
C TYR A 510 -20.41 14.63 1.19
N ARG A 511 -19.95 14.31 2.40
CA ARG A 511 -19.29 13.05 2.86
C ARG A 511 -19.68 12.84 4.34
N GLN A 512 -19.60 11.70 5.05
CA GLN A 512 -19.50 10.22 4.92
C GLN A 512 -19.71 9.72 6.39
N TYR A 513 -20.27 8.58 6.84
CA TYR A 513 -20.77 7.27 6.35
C TYR A 513 -21.69 6.70 7.50
N GLN A 514 -22.38 5.54 7.51
CA GLN A 514 -23.08 4.70 6.50
C GLN A 514 -23.60 3.40 7.18
N VAL A 515 -24.91 3.12 7.25
CA VAL A 515 -25.49 1.76 7.47
C VAL A 515 -26.86 1.64 6.78
N THR A 516 -27.16 0.47 6.20
CA THR A 516 -28.38 0.16 5.41
C THR A 516 -28.72 -1.33 5.47
N THR A 517 -29.95 -1.71 5.08
CA THR A 517 -30.28 -3.12 4.73
C THR A 517 -29.64 -3.53 3.40
N GLY A 518 -29.71 -4.83 3.06
CA GLY A 518 -29.16 -5.39 1.82
C GLY A 518 -29.81 -4.87 0.53
N GLN A 519 -29.10 -5.06 -0.59
CA GLN A 519 -29.50 -4.55 -1.91
C GLN A 519 -30.35 -5.57 -2.70
N ILE A 520 -31.49 -5.11 -3.21
CA ILE A 520 -32.31 -5.84 -4.19
C ILE A 520 -31.99 -5.32 -5.60
N THR A 521 -31.72 -6.23 -6.53
CA THR A 521 -31.23 -5.92 -7.90
C THR A 521 -32.17 -6.32 -9.02
N SER A 522 -33.26 -7.04 -8.75
CA SER A 522 -34.21 -7.51 -9.76
C SER A 522 -35.67 -7.16 -9.41
N LYS A 523 -36.51 -7.03 -10.44
CA LYS A 523 -37.96 -6.88 -10.28
C LYS A 523 -38.60 -8.14 -9.67
N ALA A 524 -38.10 -9.33 -10.00
CA ALA A 524 -38.61 -10.59 -9.45
C ALA A 524 -38.43 -10.70 -7.92
N ASP A 525 -37.35 -10.16 -7.36
CA ASP A 525 -37.09 -10.18 -5.92
C ASP A 525 -37.86 -9.09 -5.17
N LEU A 526 -38.10 -7.95 -5.83
CA LEU A 526 -39.09 -6.96 -5.38
C LEU A 526 -40.49 -7.61 -5.27
N ASP A 527 -40.91 -8.37 -6.28
CA ASP A 527 -42.26 -8.98 -6.31
C ASP A 527 -42.43 -10.11 -5.28
N LYS A 528 -41.37 -10.85 -4.94
CA LYS A 528 -41.36 -11.73 -3.76
C LYS A 528 -41.61 -10.95 -2.46
N GLY A 529 -40.92 -9.81 -2.28
CA GLY A 529 -41.10 -8.93 -1.13
C GLY A 529 -42.52 -8.37 -1.02
N LEU A 530 -43.05 -7.85 -2.13
CA LEU A 530 -44.43 -7.32 -2.19
C LEU A 530 -45.47 -8.41 -1.87
N ASN A 531 -45.27 -9.65 -2.32
CA ASN A 531 -46.16 -10.76 -1.96
C ASN A 531 -46.09 -11.12 -0.46
N VAL A 532 -44.95 -10.98 0.22
CA VAL A 532 -44.87 -11.16 1.68
C VAL A 532 -45.70 -10.11 2.41
N PHE A 533 -45.57 -8.83 2.05
CA PHE A 533 -46.39 -7.76 2.65
C PHE A 533 -47.89 -7.95 2.35
N LYS A 534 -48.24 -8.25 1.09
CA LYS A 534 -49.61 -8.53 0.64
C LYS A 534 -50.24 -9.72 1.37
N LYS A 535 -49.46 -10.75 1.74
CA LYS A 535 -49.92 -11.91 2.52
C LYS A 535 -50.16 -11.61 4.02
N ASN A 536 -49.64 -10.48 4.52
CA ASN A 536 -49.78 -10.06 5.92
C ASN A 536 -50.67 -8.81 6.11
N ASN A 537 -51.53 -8.50 5.12
CA ASN A 537 -52.36 -7.29 5.08
C ASN A 537 -51.58 -5.96 5.22
N VAL A 538 -50.30 -5.95 4.86
CA VAL A 538 -49.46 -4.74 4.84
C VAL A 538 -49.44 -4.17 3.41
N SER A 539 -49.92 -2.94 3.25
CA SER A 539 -49.81 -2.18 2.00
C SER A 539 -48.36 -1.74 1.77
N ALA A 540 -47.61 -2.48 0.94
CA ALA A 540 -46.23 -2.14 0.60
C ALA A 540 -46.13 -1.29 -0.67
N THR A 541 -45.72 -0.04 -0.51
CA THR A 541 -45.26 0.83 -1.60
C THR A 541 -43.76 0.68 -1.79
N TYR A 542 -43.31 0.31 -2.98
CA TYR A 542 -41.91 0.48 -3.38
C TYR A 542 -41.74 1.84 -4.06
N GLN A 543 -40.60 2.49 -3.83
CA GLN A 543 -40.08 3.52 -4.72
C GLN A 543 -38.71 3.08 -5.20
N THR A 544 -38.49 3.15 -6.51
CA THR A 544 -37.19 2.90 -7.12
C THR A 544 -36.18 3.91 -6.59
N LYS A 545 -34.92 3.48 -6.36
CA LYS A 545 -33.80 4.42 -6.38
C LYS A 545 -33.92 5.27 -7.65
N SER A 546 -33.74 6.58 -7.50
CA SER A 546 -33.62 7.59 -8.56
C SER A 546 -33.93 7.10 -9.97
N VAL A 547 -35.03 7.58 -10.57
CA VAL A 547 -35.10 7.66 -12.03
C VAL A 547 -33.80 8.31 -12.46
N SER A 548 -32.92 7.56 -13.14
CA SER A 548 -31.66 8.11 -13.62
C SER A 548 -32.03 9.29 -14.51
N LEU A 549 -31.74 10.51 -14.04
CA LEU A 549 -31.87 11.68 -14.88
C LEU A 549 -30.68 11.62 -15.81
N PHE A 550 -30.91 10.97 -16.94
CA PHE A 550 -29.88 10.85 -17.95
C PHE A 550 -29.59 12.25 -18.47
N HIS A 551 -28.32 12.51 -18.71
CA HIS A 551 -27.88 13.64 -19.52
C HIS A 551 -27.07 13.14 -20.71
N ILE A 552 -27.14 13.90 -21.80
CA ILE A 552 -26.39 13.64 -23.02
C ILE A 552 -25.03 14.32 -22.85
N SER A 553 -23.99 13.50 -22.71
CA SER A 553 -22.59 13.92 -22.73
C SER A 553 -22.10 13.81 -24.17
N ILE A 554 -21.81 14.92 -24.81
CA ILE A 554 -21.33 14.93 -26.19
C ILE A 554 -19.88 14.43 -26.17
N ASN A 555 -19.62 13.41 -27.00
CA ASN A 555 -18.30 12.78 -27.11
C ASN A 555 -17.34 13.60 -27.97
N GLU A 556 -17.90 14.48 -28.81
CA GLU A 556 -17.14 15.46 -29.59
C GLU A 556 -16.29 16.34 -28.66
N GLN A 557 -15.00 16.46 -29.00
CA GLN A 557 -14.03 17.19 -28.20
C GLN A 557 -13.76 18.57 -28.81
N PHE A 558 -14.19 19.60 -28.11
CA PHE A 558 -14.10 20.99 -28.54
C PHE A 558 -12.77 21.56 -28.08
N THR A 559 -11.82 21.74 -29.00
CA THR A 559 -10.58 22.46 -28.74
C THR A 559 -10.86 23.95 -28.58
N GLY A 560 -10.78 24.41 -27.35
CA GLY A 560 -10.89 25.81 -26.93
C GLY A 560 -12.28 26.25 -26.48
N LYS A 561 -12.29 27.17 -25.51
CA LYS A 561 -13.50 27.52 -24.76
C LYS A 561 -14.57 28.14 -25.66
N ASP A 562 -14.20 29.08 -26.53
CA ASP A 562 -15.16 29.79 -27.39
C ASP A 562 -15.88 28.85 -28.36
N ARG A 563 -15.19 27.79 -28.83
CA ARG A 563 -15.81 26.74 -29.67
C ARG A 563 -16.75 25.86 -28.88
N ALA A 564 -16.40 25.52 -27.64
CA ALA A 564 -17.28 24.80 -26.73
C ALA A 564 -18.50 25.64 -26.34
N ASP A 565 -18.33 26.94 -26.08
CA ASP A 565 -19.41 27.89 -25.78
C ASP A 565 -20.32 28.10 -27.00
N ALA A 566 -19.77 28.21 -28.21
CA ALA A 566 -20.56 28.33 -29.44
C ALA A 566 -21.39 27.07 -29.73
N ALA A 567 -20.80 25.88 -29.56
CA ALA A 567 -21.53 24.62 -29.67
C ALA A 567 -22.57 24.45 -28.55
N ALA A 568 -22.26 24.86 -27.31
CA ALA A 568 -23.20 24.90 -26.19
C ALA A 568 -24.38 25.84 -26.49
N ASN A 569 -24.14 27.02 -27.05
CA ASN A 569 -25.18 27.93 -27.50
C ASN A 569 -26.03 27.32 -28.63
N ARG A 570 -25.44 26.63 -29.62
CA ARG A 570 -26.21 25.91 -30.65
C ARG A 570 -27.14 24.85 -30.04
N ILE A 571 -26.67 24.09 -29.05
CA ILE A 571 -27.49 23.08 -28.33
C ILE A 571 -28.63 23.74 -27.55
N LYS A 572 -28.32 24.84 -26.85
CA LYS A 572 -29.30 25.62 -26.08
C LYS A 572 -30.38 26.22 -26.97
N THR A 573 -30.01 26.77 -28.13
CA THR A 573 -30.94 27.37 -29.10
C THR A 573 -31.79 26.32 -29.81
N ASN A 574 -31.19 25.24 -30.32
CA ASN A 574 -31.91 24.27 -31.14
C ASN A 574 -32.82 23.33 -30.33
N TYR A 575 -32.48 23.03 -29.07
CA TYR A 575 -33.20 22.01 -28.28
C TYR A 575 -33.69 22.49 -26.91
N GLY A 576 -33.39 23.74 -26.50
CA GLY A 576 -33.72 24.24 -25.17
C GLY A 576 -33.00 23.50 -24.04
N TRP A 577 -31.85 22.88 -24.32
CA TRP A 577 -31.08 22.12 -23.33
C TRP A 577 -30.05 23.02 -22.63
N PRO A 578 -30.09 23.15 -21.29
CA PRO A 578 -28.97 23.73 -20.57
C PRO A 578 -27.75 22.80 -20.65
N VAL A 579 -26.56 23.37 -20.55
CA VAL A 579 -25.28 22.76 -20.95
C VAL A 579 -24.13 23.29 -20.11
N ASN A 580 -23.23 22.38 -19.72
CA ASN A 580 -21.96 22.64 -19.05
C ASN A 580 -20.80 22.39 -20.01
N VAL A 581 -19.85 23.32 -20.05
CA VAL A 581 -18.57 23.17 -20.75
C VAL A 581 -17.54 22.65 -19.76
N VAL A 582 -17.10 21.40 -19.92
CA VAL A 582 -16.24 20.69 -18.95
C VAL A 582 -14.84 20.50 -19.53
N LYS A 583 -13.81 21.04 -18.86
CA LYS A 583 -12.41 20.88 -19.28
C LYS A 583 -11.97 19.43 -19.07
N VAL A 584 -11.50 18.80 -20.14
CA VAL A 584 -11.03 17.39 -20.18
C VAL A 584 -9.51 17.31 -20.15
N LYS A 585 -8.83 18.27 -20.81
CA LYS A 585 -7.36 18.36 -20.85
C LYS A 585 -6.94 19.82 -20.81
N ASN A 586 -5.98 20.16 -19.93
CA ASN A 586 -5.29 21.45 -20.01
C ASN A 586 -4.54 21.54 -21.34
N GLY A 587 -4.92 22.51 -22.15
CA GLY A 587 -4.18 22.91 -23.34
C GLY A 587 -3.44 24.22 -23.09
N PRO A 588 -2.48 24.57 -23.96
CA PRO A 588 -1.84 25.87 -23.87
C PRO A 588 -2.86 27.00 -24.02
N GLN A 589 -2.56 28.10 -23.33
CA GLN A 589 -3.23 29.38 -23.48
C GLN A 589 -2.40 30.19 -24.47
N ILE A 590 -2.93 30.47 -25.68
CA ILE A 590 -2.19 31.18 -26.72
C ILE A 590 -2.69 32.62 -26.83
N THR A 591 -1.87 33.59 -26.47
CA THR A 591 -2.07 34.99 -26.89
C THR A 591 -1.19 35.30 -28.08
N THR A 592 -1.53 36.37 -28.80
CA THR A 592 -0.68 36.96 -29.84
C THR A 592 -0.23 38.36 -29.45
N THR A 593 0.88 38.81 -30.05
CA THR A 593 1.36 40.19 -30.01
C THR A 593 1.55 40.70 -31.44
N ASP A 594 0.76 41.68 -31.90
CA ASP A 594 1.04 42.40 -33.16
C ASP A 594 2.33 43.21 -33.00
N TYR A 595 3.33 42.95 -33.85
CA TYR A 595 4.59 43.70 -33.88
C TYR A 595 4.47 45.03 -34.64
N GLY A 596 3.32 45.30 -35.26
CA GLY A 596 3.02 46.55 -35.97
C GLY A 596 3.63 46.67 -37.37
N ILE A 597 4.43 45.68 -37.77
CA ILE A 597 5.27 45.65 -38.98
C ILE A 597 5.04 44.36 -39.76
N THR A 598 5.45 44.33 -41.03
CA THR A 598 5.43 43.10 -41.84
C THR A 598 6.61 42.18 -41.51
N LEU A 599 6.50 40.90 -41.87
CA LEU A 599 7.58 39.92 -41.68
C LEU A 599 8.87 40.37 -42.39
N SER A 600 8.75 40.88 -43.62
CA SER A 600 9.90 41.37 -44.39
C SER A 600 10.57 42.57 -43.71
N GLN A 601 9.80 43.52 -43.18
CA GLN A 601 10.33 44.66 -42.43
C GLN A 601 11.06 44.24 -41.14
N MET A 602 10.58 43.19 -40.46
CA MET A 602 11.27 42.61 -39.31
C MET A 602 12.60 41.98 -39.72
N VAL A 603 12.62 41.21 -40.82
CA VAL A 603 13.86 40.64 -41.37
C VAL A 603 14.84 41.74 -41.79
N ASP A 604 14.37 42.83 -42.43
CA ASP A 604 15.21 43.99 -42.78
C ASP A 604 15.84 44.68 -41.57
N LYS A 605 15.10 44.78 -40.46
CA LYS A 605 15.64 45.30 -39.18
C LYS A 605 16.69 44.35 -38.60
N GLN A 606 16.46 43.04 -38.67
CA GLN A 606 17.39 42.04 -38.13
C GLN A 606 18.66 41.89 -38.96
N MET A 607 18.59 42.01 -40.30
CA MET A 607 19.79 41.99 -41.16
C MET A 607 20.75 43.15 -40.88
N LYS A 608 20.26 44.28 -40.34
CA LYS A 608 21.08 45.46 -39.99
C LYS A 608 21.90 45.31 -38.71
N VAL A 609 21.73 44.22 -37.95
CA VAL A 609 22.48 43.96 -36.70
C VAL A 609 23.35 42.69 -36.79
N SER A 610 23.87 42.41 -38.00
CA SER A 610 24.82 41.32 -38.29
C SER A 610 24.45 39.96 -37.65
N PRO A 611 23.28 39.40 -37.96
CA PRO A 611 22.78 38.16 -37.35
C PRO A 611 23.69 36.98 -37.75
N GLN A 612 24.07 36.16 -36.77
CA GLN A 612 25.05 35.08 -36.95
C GLN A 612 24.38 33.70 -37.06
N THR A 613 25.06 32.73 -37.68
CA THR A 613 24.64 31.33 -37.71
C THR A 613 25.85 30.39 -37.79
N ASP A 614 25.68 29.19 -37.24
CA ASP A 614 26.55 28.01 -37.37
C ASP A 614 26.04 27.03 -38.45
N ALA A 615 25.01 27.42 -39.20
CA ALA A 615 24.37 26.55 -40.18
C ALA A 615 25.32 26.19 -41.35
N PRO A 616 25.38 24.89 -41.75
CA PRO A 616 26.16 24.44 -42.89
C PRO A 616 25.63 25.03 -44.19
N ALA A 617 26.53 25.23 -45.15
CA ALA A 617 26.22 25.82 -46.44
C ALA A 617 26.14 24.76 -47.55
N TYR A 618 25.80 25.21 -48.76
CA TYR A 618 25.58 24.39 -49.94
C TYR A 618 26.31 24.98 -51.15
N VAL A 619 26.99 24.11 -51.91
CA VAL A 619 27.63 24.43 -53.18
C VAL A 619 27.27 23.35 -54.22
N SER A 620 27.14 23.73 -55.49
CA SER A 620 26.76 22.78 -56.55
C SER A 620 27.86 21.73 -56.73
N LEU A 621 27.50 20.45 -56.68
CA LEU A 621 28.42 19.33 -56.76
C LEU A 621 29.13 19.26 -58.11
N SER A 622 28.50 19.76 -59.18
CA SER A 622 29.07 19.87 -60.53
C SER A 622 30.33 20.73 -60.62
N TYR A 623 30.61 21.56 -59.61
CA TYR A 623 31.78 22.44 -59.54
C TYR A 623 32.73 22.08 -58.39
N ILE A 624 32.63 20.86 -57.85
CA ILE A 624 33.50 20.32 -56.80
C ILE A 624 34.14 19.02 -57.29
N ASN A 625 35.47 18.96 -57.29
CA ASN A 625 36.16 17.69 -57.38
C ASN A 625 36.03 16.98 -56.02
N THR A 626 35.23 15.91 -55.98
CA THR A 626 34.90 15.21 -54.73
C THR A 626 36.07 14.38 -54.18
N ALA A 627 37.05 14.00 -55.00
CA ALA A 627 38.18 13.17 -54.58
C ALA A 627 39.21 13.93 -53.73
N ASN A 628 39.36 15.25 -53.95
CA ASN A 628 40.26 16.12 -53.20
C ASN A 628 39.53 17.27 -52.46
N GLN A 629 38.21 17.37 -52.63
CA GLN A 629 37.32 18.40 -52.11
C GLN A 629 37.68 19.84 -52.52
N THR A 630 38.20 20.04 -53.74
CA THR A 630 38.50 21.39 -54.28
C THR A 630 37.45 21.89 -55.28
N VAL A 631 37.20 23.21 -55.26
CA VAL A 631 36.38 23.93 -56.26
C VAL A 631 37.04 23.91 -57.64
N THR A 632 36.27 23.63 -58.69
CA THR A 632 36.75 23.55 -60.09
C THR A 632 36.35 24.73 -60.97
N ALA A 633 35.28 25.45 -60.63
CA ALA A 633 34.86 26.68 -61.30
C ALA A 633 35.71 27.88 -60.87
N ASP A 634 35.86 28.87 -61.75
CA ASP A 634 36.63 30.08 -61.47
C ASP A 634 36.01 30.92 -60.33
N LEU A 635 34.67 30.91 -60.22
CA LEU A 635 33.92 31.51 -59.12
C LEU A 635 32.65 30.68 -58.83
N LEU A 636 32.50 30.19 -57.59
CA LEU A 636 31.40 29.31 -57.17
C LEU A 636 30.60 29.94 -56.02
N ASN A 637 29.31 30.21 -56.26
CA ASN A 637 28.41 30.76 -55.24
C ASN A 637 28.17 29.77 -54.09
N ILE A 638 28.49 30.19 -52.86
CA ILE A 638 28.11 29.53 -51.62
C ILE A 638 26.68 29.95 -51.27
N ARG A 639 25.82 28.98 -50.94
CA ARG A 639 24.41 29.22 -50.62
C ARG A 639 24.03 28.71 -49.22
N SER A 640 23.07 29.34 -48.57
CA SER A 640 22.49 28.84 -47.31
C SER A 640 21.50 27.67 -47.51
N SER A 641 21.10 27.38 -48.74
CA SER A 641 20.21 26.26 -49.08
C SER A 641 20.49 25.77 -50.52
N PRO A 642 20.09 24.53 -50.89
CA PRO A 642 20.24 24.00 -52.25
C PRO A 642 19.22 24.58 -53.25
N LEU A 643 18.42 25.57 -52.85
CA LEU A 643 17.55 26.30 -53.77
C LEU A 643 18.38 27.32 -54.57
N VAL A 644 17.96 27.66 -55.79
CA VAL A 644 18.66 28.66 -56.62
C VAL A 644 17.87 29.97 -56.61
N THR A 645 18.15 30.82 -55.61
CA THR A 645 17.59 32.18 -55.51
C THR A 645 18.71 33.23 -55.48
N SER A 646 18.38 34.53 -55.50
CA SER A 646 19.34 35.60 -55.20
C SER A 646 19.56 35.76 -53.68
N GLY A 647 18.49 35.64 -52.87
CA GLY A 647 18.51 35.89 -51.43
C GLY A 647 19.31 34.91 -50.57
N ASN A 648 19.63 33.72 -51.10
CA ASN A 648 20.35 32.68 -50.36
C ASN A 648 21.86 32.61 -50.61
N ILE A 649 22.42 33.48 -51.46
CA ILE A 649 23.88 33.54 -51.67
C ILE A 649 24.53 34.20 -50.45
N ILE A 650 25.51 33.53 -49.84
CA ILE A 650 26.18 33.97 -48.59
C ILE A 650 27.67 34.24 -48.74
N GLY A 651 28.23 33.98 -49.93
CA GLY A 651 29.64 34.14 -50.23
C GLY A 651 29.99 33.44 -51.54
N GLN A 652 31.27 33.45 -51.89
CA GLN A 652 31.80 32.81 -53.08
C GLN A 652 33.13 32.12 -52.76
N LEU A 653 33.43 31.04 -53.47
CA LEU A 653 34.73 30.37 -53.48
C LEU A 653 35.38 30.54 -54.84
N GLN A 654 36.71 30.55 -54.88
CA GLN A 654 37.52 30.57 -56.08
C GLN A 654 38.04 29.16 -56.42
N LYS A 655 38.55 29.01 -57.64
CA LYS A 655 39.13 27.76 -58.13
C LYS A 655 40.30 27.29 -57.27
N GLY A 656 40.26 26.02 -56.86
CA GLY A 656 41.25 25.43 -55.95
C GLY A 656 40.93 25.55 -54.47
N ASP A 657 39.94 26.39 -54.07
CA ASP A 657 39.49 26.45 -52.67
C ASP A 657 39.02 25.07 -52.18
N LYS A 658 39.36 24.74 -50.93
CA LYS A 658 38.95 23.49 -50.29
C LYS A 658 37.66 23.66 -49.52
N VAL A 659 36.70 22.76 -49.76
CA VAL A 659 35.49 22.61 -48.96
C VAL A 659 35.59 21.45 -47.98
N ASN A 660 34.79 21.48 -46.91
CA ASN A 660 34.67 20.40 -45.94
C ASN A 660 33.29 19.76 -46.09
N ILE A 661 33.16 18.74 -46.95
CA ILE A 661 31.87 18.13 -47.28
C ILE A 661 31.38 17.26 -46.10
N ILE A 662 30.17 17.53 -45.63
CA ILE A 662 29.48 16.73 -44.59
C ILE A 662 28.60 15.65 -45.24
N SER A 663 27.93 15.99 -46.35
CA SER A 663 27.02 15.09 -47.08
C SER A 663 26.81 15.59 -48.51
N GLN A 664 26.34 14.71 -49.40
CA GLN A 664 25.98 15.04 -50.78
C GLN A 664 24.54 14.59 -51.03
N GLU A 665 23.73 15.43 -51.68
CA GLU A 665 22.32 15.14 -51.93
C GLU A 665 21.83 15.93 -53.15
N ASN A 666 21.07 15.30 -54.07
CA ASN A 666 20.36 15.96 -55.17
C ASN A 666 21.19 16.98 -55.98
N GLY A 667 22.47 16.67 -56.26
CA GLY A 667 23.38 17.54 -57.02
C GLY A 667 24.10 18.62 -56.19
N TRP A 668 23.98 18.62 -54.86
CA TRP A 668 24.63 19.59 -53.97
C TRP A 668 25.59 18.92 -52.99
N ALA A 669 26.73 19.56 -52.74
CA ALA A 669 27.58 19.29 -51.60
C ALA A 669 27.18 20.20 -50.43
N LYS A 670 26.83 19.59 -49.29
CA LYS A 670 26.58 20.29 -48.02
C LYS A 670 27.89 20.40 -47.25
N ILE A 671 28.33 21.62 -46.99
CA ILE A 671 29.68 21.93 -46.47
C ILE A 671 29.63 22.51 -45.06
N ARG A 672 30.63 22.16 -44.24
CA ARG A 672 30.82 22.70 -42.89
C ARG A 672 31.36 24.13 -42.97
N MET A 673 30.82 25.02 -42.13
CA MET A 673 31.33 26.37 -41.93
C MET A 673 31.48 26.64 -40.42
N ASN A 674 32.31 27.63 -40.10
CA ASN A 674 32.33 28.25 -38.77
C ASN A 674 31.19 29.29 -38.67
N TRP A 675 31.08 29.96 -37.51
CA TRP A 675 30.17 31.10 -37.34
C TRP A 675 30.35 32.14 -38.45
N ARG A 676 29.23 32.55 -39.03
CA ARG A 676 29.15 33.51 -40.15
C ARG A 676 27.87 34.33 -40.06
N ASN A 677 27.79 35.39 -40.87
CA ASN A 677 26.51 36.05 -41.14
C ASN A 677 25.48 35.05 -41.69
N ALA A 678 24.26 35.13 -41.18
CA ALA A 678 23.10 34.42 -41.71
C ALA A 678 22.59 35.10 -43.00
N SER A 679 22.05 34.32 -43.94
CA SER A 679 21.33 34.87 -45.10
C SER A 679 19.98 35.47 -44.70
N ARG A 680 19.34 36.20 -45.62
CA ARG A 680 17.96 36.66 -45.43
C ARG A 680 17.03 35.49 -45.15
N ASP A 681 17.11 34.45 -45.97
CA ASP A 681 16.29 33.23 -45.88
C ASP A 681 16.51 32.52 -44.53
N GLU A 682 17.73 32.51 -43.99
CA GLU A 682 18.03 31.94 -42.68
C GLU A 682 17.49 32.77 -41.52
N VAL A 683 17.54 34.11 -41.61
CA VAL A 683 16.88 34.98 -40.62
C VAL A 683 15.37 34.80 -40.68
N GLU A 684 14.77 34.87 -41.87
CA GLU A 684 13.32 34.70 -42.04
C GLU A 684 12.84 33.33 -41.56
N LYS A 685 13.64 32.26 -41.77
CA LYS A 685 13.34 30.92 -41.25
C LYS A 685 13.07 30.92 -39.74
N TYR A 686 13.85 31.66 -38.95
CA TYR A 686 13.72 31.70 -37.49
C TYR A 686 12.86 32.87 -36.97
N VAL A 687 12.68 33.94 -37.75
CA VAL A 687 11.76 35.04 -37.42
C VAL A 687 10.30 34.65 -37.68
N ASN A 688 10.00 33.93 -38.76
CA ASN A 688 8.62 33.63 -39.16
C ASN A 688 7.97 32.59 -38.21
N PRO A 689 6.93 32.96 -37.42
CA PRO A 689 6.29 32.06 -36.48
C PRO A 689 5.56 30.88 -37.15
N LYS A 690 5.18 31.02 -38.43
CA LYS A 690 4.48 29.97 -39.19
C LYS A 690 5.37 28.75 -39.47
N ASN A 691 6.69 28.89 -39.33
CA ASN A 691 7.66 27.79 -39.49
C ASN A 691 7.74 26.86 -38.26
N PHE A 692 6.98 27.15 -37.20
CA PHE A 692 7.01 26.41 -35.94
C PHE A 692 5.60 25.91 -35.60
N THR A 693 5.40 24.61 -35.72
CA THR A 693 4.11 23.96 -35.43
C THR A 693 3.92 23.76 -33.92
N GLN A 694 2.67 23.80 -33.44
CA GLN A 694 2.31 23.80 -32.02
C GLN A 694 2.67 22.49 -31.27
N ASP A 695 2.82 21.40 -32.01
CA ASP A 695 3.26 20.08 -31.55
C ASP A 695 4.79 19.94 -31.48
N SER A 696 5.54 20.86 -32.09
CA SER A 696 7.00 20.85 -32.06
C SER A 696 7.56 21.42 -30.76
N SER A 697 8.66 20.85 -30.26
CA SER A 697 9.46 21.46 -29.19
C SER A 697 9.93 22.87 -29.53
N ALA A 698 10.07 23.19 -30.83
CA ALA A 698 10.37 24.52 -31.32
C ALA A 698 9.34 25.59 -30.90
N TYR A 699 8.08 25.22 -30.63
CA TYR A 699 7.03 26.16 -30.23
C TYR A 699 7.26 26.74 -28.83
N PHE A 700 8.05 26.08 -28.00
CA PHE A 700 8.41 26.58 -26.67
C PHE A 700 9.26 27.86 -26.71
N GLN A 701 9.70 28.33 -27.88
CA GLN A 701 10.32 29.66 -28.00
C GLN A 701 9.32 30.78 -27.72
N PHE A 702 8.02 30.53 -27.95
CA PHE A 702 6.92 31.42 -27.60
C PHE A 702 6.43 31.24 -26.16
N LEU A 703 7.04 30.34 -25.36
CA LEU A 703 6.62 30.12 -23.98
C LEU A 703 6.78 31.41 -23.18
N LYS A 704 5.70 31.82 -22.53
CA LYS A 704 5.62 33.04 -21.76
C LYS A 704 6.28 32.85 -20.40
N LEU A 705 7.55 33.25 -20.34
CA LEU A 705 8.43 33.17 -19.19
C LEU A 705 7.98 34.07 -18.04
N SER A 706 7.10 35.05 -18.28
CA SER A 706 6.43 35.86 -17.24
C SER A 706 5.25 35.17 -16.54
N GLN A 707 4.92 33.93 -16.90
CA GLN A 707 3.79 33.18 -16.34
C GLN A 707 4.23 31.85 -15.70
N THR A 708 3.77 31.64 -14.48
CA THR A 708 3.95 30.38 -13.76
C THR A 708 3.09 29.27 -14.36
N ALA A 709 3.67 28.10 -14.60
CA ALA A 709 2.99 26.91 -15.08
C ALA A 709 2.15 26.19 -14.00
N GLY A 710 2.37 26.51 -12.72
CA GLY A 710 1.60 25.99 -11.59
C GLY A 710 2.14 24.65 -11.05
N LEU A 711 3.47 24.48 -11.05
CA LEU A 711 4.09 23.17 -10.82
C LEU A 711 3.97 22.66 -9.37
N ASN A 712 3.94 21.33 -9.23
CA ASN A 712 3.97 20.65 -7.95
C ASN A 712 5.42 20.39 -7.47
N ALA A 713 5.77 20.87 -6.27
CA ALA A 713 7.12 20.77 -5.73
C ALA A 713 7.60 19.33 -5.47
N ALA A 714 6.69 18.44 -5.04
CA ALA A 714 7.01 17.04 -4.80
C ALA A 714 7.23 16.28 -6.13
N GLU A 715 6.43 16.60 -7.15
CA GLU A 715 6.57 16.03 -8.49
C GLU A 715 7.89 16.48 -9.17
N VAL A 716 8.18 17.78 -9.14
CA VAL A 716 9.45 18.35 -9.64
C VAL A 716 10.65 17.71 -8.93
N ASN A 717 10.57 17.48 -7.62
CA ASN A 717 11.62 16.80 -6.86
C ASN A 717 11.78 15.33 -7.25
N ALA A 718 10.68 14.59 -7.44
CA ALA A 718 10.71 13.17 -7.78
C ALA A 718 11.13 12.89 -9.22
N LYS A 719 10.67 13.70 -10.18
CA LYS A 719 10.81 13.43 -11.63
C LYS A 719 11.93 14.22 -12.32
N ILE A 720 12.28 15.41 -11.82
CA ILE A 720 13.20 16.33 -12.52
C ILE A 720 14.48 16.58 -11.74
N LEU A 721 14.36 16.98 -10.47
CA LEU A 721 15.51 17.31 -9.62
C LEU A 721 16.12 16.09 -8.93
N TYR A 722 15.55 14.89 -9.10
CA TYR A 722 16.16 13.66 -8.62
C TYR A 722 17.57 13.47 -9.20
N ASN A 723 18.53 13.27 -8.30
CA ASN A 723 19.94 13.04 -8.61
C ASN A 723 20.62 14.17 -9.43
N LYS A 724 20.18 15.43 -9.24
CA LYS A 724 20.76 16.63 -9.88
C LYS A 724 21.72 17.37 -8.96
N GLY A 725 22.67 16.63 -8.39
CA GLY A 725 23.68 17.15 -7.46
C GLY A 725 23.04 17.97 -6.33
N ILE A 726 23.53 19.20 -6.12
CA ILE A 726 23.05 20.10 -5.05
C ILE A 726 21.62 20.63 -5.27
N LEU A 727 21.07 20.52 -6.49
CA LEU A 727 19.69 20.91 -6.80
C LEU A 727 18.66 19.84 -6.39
N THR A 728 19.12 18.67 -5.94
CA THR A 728 18.25 17.60 -5.44
C THR A 728 17.41 18.07 -4.25
N GLY A 729 16.09 17.89 -4.33
CA GLY A 729 15.13 18.31 -3.30
C GLY A 729 14.72 19.79 -3.36
N LYS A 730 15.32 20.62 -4.23
CA LYS A 730 15.14 22.08 -4.24
C LYS A 730 13.90 22.60 -4.99
N GLY A 731 12.99 21.72 -5.40
CA GLY A 731 11.81 22.07 -6.20
C GLY A 731 10.94 23.17 -5.60
N GLN A 732 10.75 23.16 -4.28
CA GLN A 732 10.02 24.22 -3.56
C GLN A 732 10.75 25.58 -3.66
N ALA A 733 12.08 25.61 -3.53
CA ALA A 733 12.86 26.85 -3.65
C ALA A 733 12.80 27.43 -5.08
N PHE A 734 12.78 26.59 -6.11
CA PHE A 734 12.53 27.04 -7.49
C PHE A 734 11.12 27.60 -7.67
N ILE A 735 10.09 26.96 -7.11
CA ILE A 735 8.69 27.43 -7.18
C ILE A 735 8.50 28.75 -6.42
N ASP A 736 9.13 28.90 -5.25
CA ASP A 736 9.04 30.14 -4.45
C ASP A 736 9.82 31.29 -5.08
N ALA A 737 10.99 31.02 -5.69
CA ALA A 737 11.73 31.99 -6.49
C ALA A 737 10.94 32.42 -7.74
N ALA A 738 10.35 31.46 -8.45
CA ALA A 738 9.52 31.68 -9.63
C ALA A 738 8.29 32.56 -9.30
N ARG A 739 7.57 32.25 -8.23
CA ARG A 739 6.43 33.06 -7.76
C ARG A 739 6.86 34.46 -7.32
N ALA A 740 7.96 34.58 -6.57
CA ALA A 740 8.44 35.86 -6.04
C ALA A 740 8.81 36.89 -7.13
N TYR A 741 9.19 36.43 -8.32
CA TYR A 741 9.58 37.30 -9.45
C TYR A 741 8.72 37.09 -10.70
N SER A 742 7.57 36.41 -10.58
CA SER A 742 6.67 36.08 -11.69
C SER A 742 7.40 35.49 -12.91
N ILE A 743 8.12 34.38 -12.70
CA ILE A 743 8.87 33.66 -13.72
C ILE A 743 8.30 32.24 -13.88
N ASN A 744 8.37 31.67 -15.08
CA ASN A 744 8.06 30.27 -15.32
C ASN A 744 9.03 29.33 -14.55
N GLU A 745 8.48 28.48 -13.69
CA GLU A 745 9.24 27.60 -12.80
C GLU A 745 10.19 26.67 -13.57
N LEU A 746 9.70 26.10 -14.68
CA LEU A 746 10.49 25.12 -15.44
C LEU A 746 11.56 25.76 -16.31
N TYR A 747 11.38 27.01 -16.73
CA TYR A 747 12.46 27.77 -17.34
C TYR A 747 13.62 27.99 -16.36
N LEU A 748 13.35 28.42 -15.13
CA LEU A 748 14.39 28.57 -14.10
C LEU A 748 15.09 27.23 -13.79
N ILE A 749 14.34 26.14 -13.68
CA ILE A 749 14.91 24.79 -13.47
C ILE A 749 15.75 24.36 -14.68
N SER A 750 15.24 24.52 -15.91
CA SER A 750 15.94 24.16 -17.14
C SER A 750 17.24 24.93 -17.34
N HIS A 751 17.22 26.24 -17.07
CA HIS A 751 18.39 27.12 -17.17
C HIS A 751 19.40 26.81 -16.06
N SER A 752 18.96 26.66 -14.81
CA SER A 752 19.88 26.26 -13.72
C SER A 752 20.52 24.89 -13.98
N LEU A 753 19.78 23.90 -14.48
CA LEU A 753 20.33 22.60 -14.87
C LEU A 753 21.33 22.69 -16.04
N LEU A 754 21.30 23.76 -16.85
CA LEU A 754 22.30 24.06 -17.87
C LEU A 754 23.55 24.67 -17.23
N GLU A 755 23.44 25.85 -16.64
CA GLU A 755 24.59 26.62 -16.10
C GLU A 755 25.36 25.88 -14.98
N THR A 756 24.68 24.98 -14.26
CA THR A 756 25.30 24.21 -13.16
C THR A 756 25.77 22.81 -13.58
N GLY A 757 25.62 22.40 -14.84
CA GLY A 757 25.92 21.04 -15.28
C GLY A 757 25.12 19.99 -14.48
N ASN A 758 23.79 20.14 -14.41
CA ASN A 758 22.90 19.36 -13.54
C ASN A 758 23.27 19.42 -12.03
N GLY A 759 23.64 20.59 -11.52
CA GLY A 759 23.93 20.81 -10.09
C GLY A 759 25.30 20.31 -9.63
N THR A 760 26.27 20.18 -10.54
CA THR A 760 27.59 19.57 -10.27
C THR A 760 28.78 20.51 -10.50
N SER A 761 28.60 21.68 -11.10
CA SER A 761 29.66 22.69 -11.29
C SER A 761 30.18 23.22 -9.96
N GLU A 762 31.40 23.77 -9.96
CA GLU A 762 32.04 24.26 -8.74
C GLU A 762 31.28 25.41 -8.08
N LEU A 763 30.90 26.42 -8.87
CA LEU A 763 30.03 27.53 -8.45
C LEU A 763 28.69 27.06 -7.87
N ALA A 764 28.12 25.96 -8.39
CA ALA A 764 26.87 25.40 -7.88
C ALA A 764 27.07 24.66 -6.55
N LYS A 765 28.13 23.84 -6.42
CA LYS A 765 28.52 23.17 -5.15
C LYS A 765 28.99 24.17 -4.07
N GLY A 766 29.33 25.37 -4.51
CA GLY A 766 29.69 26.54 -3.74
C GLY A 766 31.19 26.71 -3.56
N THR A 767 31.67 27.92 -3.80
CA THR A 767 33.07 28.35 -3.77
C THR A 767 33.36 29.16 -2.51
N MET A 768 34.60 29.16 -2.01
CA MET A 768 35.00 30.06 -0.92
C MET A 768 35.41 31.43 -1.48
N PHE A 769 34.80 32.50 -0.98
CA PHE A 769 35.14 33.89 -1.34
C PHE A 769 35.09 34.76 -0.08
N ASN A 770 36.15 35.54 0.17
CA ASN A 770 36.30 36.41 1.35
C ASN A 770 35.81 35.77 2.67
N GLY A 771 36.29 34.54 2.95
CA GLY A 771 35.99 33.79 4.16
C GLY A 771 34.59 33.14 4.24
N LYS A 772 33.70 33.37 3.27
CA LYS A 772 32.36 32.76 3.22
C LYS A 772 32.23 31.78 2.06
N LYS A 773 31.41 30.75 2.23
CA LYS A 773 30.98 29.89 1.13
C LYS A 773 29.82 30.55 0.39
N VAL A 774 29.93 30.68 -0.92
CA VAL A 774 28.96 31.34 -1.81
C VAL A 774 28.55 30.42 -2.95
N TYR A 775 27.31 30.56 -3.40
CA TYR A 775 26.67 29.65 -4.35
C TYR A 775 26.14 30.42 -5.56
N ASN A 776 26.31 29.91 -6.77
CA ASN A 776 25.79 30.54 -7.98
C ASN A 776 25.16 29.48 -8.89
N MET A 777 23.85 29.61 -9.14
CA MET A 777 23.02 28.57 -9.75
C MET A 777 22.62 28.87 -11.20
N TYR A 778 23.09 29.99 -11.77
CA TYR A 778 22.77 30.44 -13.13
C TYR A 778 23.96 31.16 -13.81
N GLY A 779 25.19 30.93 -13.35
CA GLY A 779 26.40 31.55 -13.92
C GLY A 779 26.46 33.09 -13.83
N VAL A 780 25.63 33.74 -13.01
CA VAL A 780 25.47 35.20 -13.04
C VAL A 780 26.78 35.89 -12.65
N GLY A 781 27.30 36.75 -13.52
CA GLY A 781 28.59 37.44 -13.33
C GLY A 781 29.83 36.59 -13.62
N ALA A 782 29.69 35.36 -14.13
CA ALA A 782 30.83 34.51 -14.51
C ALA A 782 31.33 34.87 -15.93
N TYR A 783 32.35 35.72 -16.04
CA TYR A 783 32.96 36.09 -17.33
C TYR A 783 34.02 35.08 -17.78
N ASP A 784 34.07 34.77 -19.08
CA ASP A 784 34.95 33.76 -19.71
C ASP A 784 36.43 33.84 -19.31
N SER A 785 36.94 35.03 -19.00
CA SER A 785 38.34 35.24 -18.59
C SER A 785 38.68 34.67 -17.21
N ASN A 786 37.72 34.59 -16.28
CA ASN A 786 37.83 33.85 -15.02
C ASN A 786 36.43 33.61 -14.40
N PRO A 787 35.65 32.64 -14.94
CA PRO A 787 34.24 32.51 -14.59
C PRO A 787 34.03 32.12 -13.12
N LEU A 788 34.95 31.34 -12.54
CA LEU A 788 34.91 30.93 -11.14
C LEU A 788 35.10 32.12 -10.19
N TYR A 789 36.10 32.96 -10.42
CA TYR A 789 36.36 34.13 -9.57
C TYR A 789 35.23 35.16 -9.64
N TYR A 790 34.83 35.57 -10.85
CA TYR A 790 33.82 36.62 -11.00
C TYR A 790 32.42 36.13 -10.59
N GLY A 791 32.06 34.88 -10.91
CA GLY A 791 30.80 34.27 -10.49
C GLY A 791 30.69 34.06 -8.98
N ALA A 792 31.81 33.83 -8.28
CA ALA A 792 31.86 33.76 -6.82
C ALA A 792 31.86 35.15 -6.17
N LYS A 793 32.57 36.13 -6.73
CA LYS A 793 32.54 37.53 -6.30
C LYS A 793 31.11 38.08 -6.35
N TYR A 794 30.42 37.90 -7.48
CA TYR A 794 29.04 38.35 -7.65
C TYR A 794 28.09 37.68 -6.64
N ALA A 795 28.24 36.36 -6.42
CA ALA A 795 27.47 35.62 -5.42
C ALA A 795 27.73 36.10 -3.98
N TYR A 796 28.94 36.55 -3.65
CA TYR A 796 29.25 37.17 -2.36
C TYR A 796 28.55 38.53 -2.21
N GLU A 797 28.66 39.39 -3.22
CA GLU A 797 28.07 40.74 -3.24
C GLU A 797 26.53 40.71 -3.19
N GLN A 798 25.91 39.69 -3.77
CA GLN A 798 24.45 39.46 -3.70
C GLN A 798 24.00 38.62 -2.49
N GLY A 799 24.91 38.20 -1.60
CA GLY A 799 24.59 37.49 -0.36
C GLY A 799 24.15 36.04 -0.52
N TRP A 800 24.56 35.35 -1.59
CA TRP A 800 24.12 34.00 -1.95
C TRP A 800 24.84 32.91 -1.14
N PHE A 801 24.68 32.94 0.18
CA PHE A 801 25.34 32.05 1.14
C PHE A 801 24.65 30.67 1.30
N THR A 802 23.54 30.41 0.60
CA THR A 802 22.91 29.07 0.51
C THR A 802 22.46 28.75 -0.93
N PRO A 803 22.26 27.47 -1.27
CA PRO A 803 21.66 27.07 -2.55
C PRO A 803 20.31 27.74 -2.84
N GLU A 804 19.44 27.86 -1.84
CA GLU A 804 18.11 28.47 -1.95
C GLU A 804 18.20 29.99 -2.15
N ALA A 805 19.14 30.65 -1.48
CA ALA A 805 19.42 32.07 -1.69
C ALA A 805 19.95 32.33 -3.11
N ALA A 806 20.79 31.45 -3.65
CA ALA A 806 21.29 31.52 -5.02
C ALA A 806 20.19 31.25 -6.07
N ILE A 807 19.31 30.26 -5.84
CA ILE A 807 18.13 30.00 -6.67
C ILE A 807 17.23 31.26 -6.73
N LYS A 808 16.92 31.84 -5.57
CA LYS A 808 16.08 33.05 -5.49
C LYS A 808 16.77 34.29 -6.06
N GLY A 809 18.07 34.46 -5.83
CA GLY A 809 18.84 35.60 -6.31
C GLY A 809 19.06 35.62 -7.81
N GLY A 810 19.38 34.48 -8.41
CA GLY A 810 19.49 34.38 -9.87
C GLY A 810 18.14 34.53 -10.58
N ALA A 811 17.06 34.00 -9.99
CA ALA A 811 15.70 34.27 -10.48
C ALA A 811 15.38 35.77 -10.47
N LYS A 812 15.74 36.51 -9.42
CA LYS A 812 15.61 37.99 -9.38
C LYS A 812 16.31 38.64 -10.58
N PHE A 813 17.58 38.30 -10.80
CA PHE A 813 18.39 38.85 -11.90
C PHE A 813 17.74 38.58 -13.27
N ILE A 814 17.32 37.35 -13.54
CA ILE A 814 16.66 36.94 -14.79
C ILE A 814 15.34 37.71 -15.00
N GLY A 815 14.56 37.86 -13.94
CA GLY A 815 13.30 38.62 -13.95
C GLY A 815 13.51 40.10 -14.26
N GLU A 816 14.38 40.78 -13.52
CA GLU A 816 14.63 42.22 -13.64
C GLU A 816 15.33 42.62 -14.95
N LYS A 817 16.23 41.78 -15.48
CA LYS A 817 17.04 42.13 -16.66
C LYS A 817 16.40 41.80 -18.01
N TYR A 818 15.46 40.87 -18.07
CA TYR A 818 14.85 40.47 -19.35
C TYR A 818 13.32 40.42 -19.30
N ILE A 819 12.77 39.54 -18.46
CA ILE A 819 11.34 39.17 -18.50
C ILE A 819 10.45 40.38 -18.16
N HIS A 820 10.77 41.06 -17.05
CA HIS A 820 10.03 42.21 -16.54
C HIS A 820 10.78 43.53 -16.76
N HIS A 821 11.80 43.55 -17.63
CA HIS A 821 12.58 44.75 -17.90
C HIS A 821 11.66 45.88 -18.38
N PRO A 822 11.63 47.06 -17.73
CA PRO A 822 10.59 48.07 -17.93
C PRO A 822 10.43 48.53 -19.40
N THR A 823 11.55 48.69 -20.11
CA THR A 823 11.57 49.04 -21.54
C THR A 823 11.28 47.84 -22.47
N TYR A 824 12.00 46.73 -22.35
CA TYR A 824 12.04 45.69 -23.39
C TYR A 824 11.02 44.55 -23.21
N LYS A 825 10.61 44.22 -21.97
CA LYS A 825 9.56 43.23 -21.63
C LYS A 825 9.68 41.91 -22.42
N GLN A 826 10.87 41.31 -22.42
CA GLN A 826 11.22 40.16 -23.25
C GLN A 826 10.84 38.85 -22.55
N ASP A 827 9.54 38.63 -22.42
CA ASP A 827 8.97 37.51 -21.67
C ASP A 827 8.73 36.22 -22.48
N THR A 828 9.38 36.07 -23.65
CA THR A 828 9.53 34.78 -24.35
C THR A 828 10.94 34.65 -24.90
N LEU A 829 11.44 33.42 -25.10
CA LEU A 829 12.75 33.19 -25.74
C LEU A 829 12.79 33.79 -27.15
N TYR A 830 11.65 33.81 -27.85
CA TYR A 830 11.49 34.53 -29.11
C TYR A 830 11.71 36.04 -28.92
N LYS A 831 11.01 36.70 -27.98
CA LYS A 831 11.18 38.15 -27.72
C LYS A 831 12.62 38.48 -27.25
N MET A 832 13.26 37.60 -26.49
CA MET A 832 14.66 37.71 -26.07
C MET A 832 15.62 37.71 -27.27
N ARG A 833 15.35 36.93 -28.33
CA ARG A 833 16.19 36.91 -29.55
C ARG A 833 15.76 37.93 -30.60
N TRP A 834 14.47 38.18 -30.76
CA TRP A 834 13.85 38.87 -31.88
C TRP A 834 13.09 40.10 -31.40
N SER A 835 13.84 41.14 -31.08
CA SER A 835 13.33 42.46 -30.72
C SER A 835 12.76 43.17 -31.96
N PRO A 836 11.53 43.73 -31.93
CA PRO A 836 10.96 44.47 -33.07
C PRO A 836 11.75 45.74 -33.45
N ASN A 837 12.66 46.17 -32.57
CA ASN A 837 13.57 47.29 -32.79
C ASN A 837 15.02 46.85 -33.04
N ALA A 838 15.30 45.54 -33.07
CA ALA A 838 16.63 44.93 -33.14
C ALA A 838 17.61 45.33 -31.99
N LEU A 839 17.08 45.90 -30.90
CA LEU A 839 17.83 46.30 -29.70
C LEU A 839 17.67 45.30 -28.56
N HIS A 840 18.68 45.20 -27.69
CA HIS A 840 18.69 44.35 -26.49
C HIS A 840 18.38 42.87 -26.78
N GLN A 841 19.12 42.25 -27.71
CA GLN A 841 18.91 40.85 -28.09
C GLN A 841 19.87 39.95 -27.32
N TYR A 842 19.37 38.84 -26.76
CA TYR A 842 20.13 37.95 -25.87
C TYR A 842 21.32 37.25 -26.59
N ALA A 843 21.20 37.02 -27.90
CA ALA A 843 22.21 36.36 -28.71
C ALA A 843 22.21 36.87 -30.15
N THR A 844 23.35 36.74 -30.84
CA THR A 844 23.49 37.00 -32.27
C THR A 844 23.07 35.81 -33.13
N ASP A 845 23.20 34.58 -32.63
CA ASP A 845 22.80 33.33 -33.30
C ASP A 845 21.30 33.33 -33.64
N VAL A 846 20.95 33.27 -34.93
CA VAL A 846 19.56 33.16 -35.41
C VAL A 846 18.85 31.92 -34.86
N GLY A 847 19.59 30.83 -34.62
CA GLY A 847 19.07 29.59 -34.08
C GLY A 847 18.92 29.58 -32.55
N TRP A 848 19.34 30.63 -31.83
CA TRP A 848 19.51 30.59 -30.37
C TRP A 848 18.26 30.11 -29.63
N ALA A 849 17.10 30.73 -29.89
CA ALA A 849 15.85 30.41 -29.21
C ALA A 849 15.39 28.98 -29.52
N TYR A 850 15.54 28.55 -30.78
CA TYR A 850 15.26 27.19 -31.23
C TYR A 850 16.19 26.14 -30.57
N LYS A 851 17.45 26.50 -30.26
CA LYS A 851 18.41 25.62 -29.58
C LYS A 851 18.11 25.46 -28.08
N GLN A 852 17.59 26.48 -27.40
CA GLN A 852 17.33 26.42 -25.94
C GLN A 852 16.13 25.52 -25.57
N VAL A 853 15.11 25.46 -26.43
CA VAL A 853 13.79 24.94 -26.06
C VAL A 853 13.71 23.42 -25.86
N GLY A 854 14.58 22.64 -26.49
CA GLY A 854 14.53 21.18 -26.45
C GLY A 854 14.63 20.59 -25.03
N ARG A 855 15.42 21.23 -24.15
CA ARG A 855 15.52 20.83 -22.73
C ARG A 855 14.24 21.15 -21.97
N MET A 856 13.71 22.36 -22.14
CA MET A 856 12.49 22.80 -21.47
C MET A 856 11.28 21.95 -21.89
N TYR A 857 11.15 21.65 -23.18
CA TYR A 857 10.17 20.68 -23.70
C TYR A 857 10.29 19.32 -23.02
N SER A 858 11.49 18.72 -23.05
CA SER A 858 11.73 17.40 -22.43
C SER A 858 11.43 17.36 -20.93
N LEU A 859 11.63 18.47 -20.21
CA LEU A 859 11.26 18.58 -18.81
C LEU A 859 9.74 18.67 -18.61
N TYR A 860 9.00 19.39 -19.48
CA TYR A 860 7.53 19.41 -19.43
C TYR A 860 6.91 18.06 -19.77
N THR A 861 7.54 17.24 -20.63
CA THR A 861 7.05 15.87 -20.92
C THR A 861 7.18 14.89 -19.74
N LEU A 862 7.84 15.27 -18.65
CA LEU A 862 7.94 14.46 -17.43
C LEU A 862 6.82 14.76 -16.42
N LEU A 863 6.05 15.84 -16.59
CA LEU A 863 5.09 16.32 -15.58
C LEU A 863 3.63 16.02 -15.97
N ASP A 864 2.80 15.76 -14.97
CA ASP A 864 1.39 15.37 -15.14
C ASP A 864 0.44 16.58 -15.03
N GLN A 865 0.85 17.62 -14.30
CA GLN A 865 0.01 18.80 -14.02
C GLN A 865 0.77 20.12 -14.22
N TYR A 866 0.38 20.85 -15.27
CA TYR A 866 0.82 22.20 -15.57
C TYR A 866 -0.17 22.93 -16.49
N THR A 867 0.05 24.23 -16.70
CA THR A 867 -0.53 25.03 -17.79
C THR A 867 0.60 25.71 -18.56
N LEU A 868 0.54 25.66 -19.90
CA LEU A 868 1.47 26.39 -20.76
C LEU A 868 0.82 27.69 -21.21
N TYR A 869 1.57 28.78 -21.18
CA TYR A 869 1.16 30.07 -21.73
C TYR A 869 2.09 30.39 -22.90
N TYR A 870 1.54 30.65 -24.07
CA TYR A 870 2.29 31.08 -25.26
C TYR A 870 1.93 32.51 -25.63
N ASP A 871 2.92 33.26 -26.13
CA ASP A 871 2.77 34.61 -26.65
C ASP A 871 3.47 34.67 -28.03
N VAL A 872 2.65 34.53 -29.07
CA VAL A 872 3.10 34.31 -30.45
C VAL A 872 3.14 35.65 -31.20
N PRO A 873 4.27 36.03 -31.84
CA PRO A 873 4.35 37.25 -32.61
C PRO A 873 3.41 37.16 -33.82
N VAL A 874 2.77 38.28 -34.17
CA VAL A 874 2.01 38.45 -35.40
C VAL A 874 2.63 39.59 -36.20
N TYR A 875 2.76 39.35 -37.50
CA TYR A 875 3.22 40.30 -38.50
C TYR A 875 2.06 40.62 -39.44
N ARG A 876 2.05 41.86 -39.94
CA ARG A 876 1.08 42.35 -40.91
C ARG A 876 1.37 41.85 -42.34
#